data_AF-A0A842SW79-F1
#
_entry.id   AF-A0A842SW79-F1
#
_cell.length_a   1.000
_cell.length_b   1.000
_cell.length_c   1.000
_cell.angle_alpha   90.00
_cell.angle_beta   90.00
_cell.angle_gamma   90.00
#
_symmetry.space_group_name_H-M   'P 1'
#
loop_
_entity.id
_entity.type
_entity.pdbx_description
1 polymer ?
#
loop_
_entity_poly.entity_id
_entity_poly.type
_entity_poly.pdbx_seq_one_letter_code
_entity_poly.pdbx_strand_id
1 'polypeptide(L)'
;MDPAFYKCNIFISASNGITPKMYPYILSGDESQEFDMTFNPFSGFLYYDKELNTNQVNQKAARALEIIRRKFSMDLILVNSSDSHFIPFVGYYPEWEIVIPELVNNLPDDGYWSAFNKERLCCNNYSKNHHLSFSFALINNPDFFKEGISMGNDQIDFNTGVMRASYLEDYELNEFTEITNVLGDNQDLIDSIAPLLGLNESFTLDDSGNFNNSLGNFSLAKDAHYTILEVQYEGVPGSIQKIGDKQFSFNLFDALAYKGSTLEPSESIYVNILGALLTQLDIDIICSEVLSIQPNYLELSNNLLDRLGTILSLLNVEFNLESLEDYSFQLLWRDFGGIKRNFVNIKNLEDEFDTINFLPALGFQGISSLPTGLLNPLNKFKINYEVSQSEPNIVIKSKPVDNNVSYGAYRTFDINITAKNVGNETVWGTPTPIPLDLPTIFQILVFLEGGNINYADDLRNEIWKQVKNEYRHQYNNLEEFFNFDKDPRIFNFDSLGDGATDYYHPNPFNITSLYPYNEKMDHIIDILAKLPTFFLDLAMTPTELREAFINPYSVWNEENWKLEPNRTITYISEDLSISNLDSFTNFHRIDFTIDNNPNPNLQLPRVIYGEEYGGTTPEMALLNDFEDWIIYSEDYYDQNAIEIQFLASNETKIDLINNSLDQVSFTLNLTHSLTDIDFEVFDFKEEVFVNMDGYLNSTSNSTLNYLITNSNNSINWVFQNSQEGDFTILFKLARQDAEEFNISINNIDIDFLTRDINSYEMQSNIQYTAKNQLTRYTTFSNSILFSTEEMASIISHTYLDKYNTKVGDLNTYHIEVENIGMSSAKNVSINIPIPGIIKNSSDFNIHSNNLIKYITELAPESKRKYNFSYYTPNSALINNVEIKYNNTNELNGENSTGLSSQPNDVYYVAPVDYNINFPFIRQIKLNYNLSNPNPQISELFNITLNLHNMGPIGFNISELSFNSRDRYGDLEPIYNTTSFNFTNLEYNSIQNINITLNKTDWKSYYYPPINFIGDIKDRTTQIISSEPIVIGNISFTIKKEISQYNIEIGDLINVKLTIKNTGTICVKDLRLNDELSFASNSFSLVDGTLVFQIDCINPGEEIEVNYTIRAKVQTIESLISARMNYYFLNKRIAFSNQNIIKVIIPPTTQQLFITIPLTLAIFIGIIFLWRLRKYKNKKLEIERNEIKILNLESRDSILNFETNIKEEFKKIVEKQK
;
A
#
# COMPACT_ATOMS: atom_id res chain seq x y z
N MET A 1 -15.59 7.71 22.09
CA MET A 1 -14.42 8.55 21.78
C MET A 1 -14.46 9.81 22.64
N ASP A 2 -13.32 10.33 23.14
CA ASP A 2 -13.30 11.59 23.92
C ASP A 2 -13.71 12.78 23.03
N PRO A 3 -14.53 13.75 23.52
CA PRO A 3 -14.96 14.91 22.75
C PRO A 3 -13.84 15.76 22.13
N ALA A 4 -12.60 15.64 22.64
CA ALA A 4 -11.42 16.29 22.08
C ALA A 4 -11.09 15.82 20.65
N PHE A 5 -11.45 14.59 20.30
CA PHE A 5 -11.09 13.95 19.02
C PHE A 5 -12.27 13.80 18.04
N TYR A 6 -13.44 14.35 18.39
CA TYR A 6 -14.59 14.37 17.48
C TYR A 6 -14.26 15.19 16.21
N LYS A 7 -14.44 14.56 15.03
CA LYS A 7 -14.09 15.14 13.72
C LYS A 7 -12.63 15.58 13.62
N CYS A 8 -11.74 14.79 14.19
CA CYS A 8 -10.30 15.06 14.22
C CYS A 8 -9.51 13.87 13.68
N ASN A 9 -8.73 14.07 12.62
CA ASN A 9 -7.70 13.12 12.22
C ASN A 9 -6.46 13.34 13.09
N ILE A 10 -5.86 12.25 13.55
CA ILE A 10 -4.66 12.29 14.40
C ILE A 10 -3.56 11.55 13.67
N PHE A 11 -2.36 12.12 13.69
CA PHE A 11 -1.16 11.40 13.34
C PHE A 11 -0.07 11.60 14.38
N ILE A 12 0.64 10.52 14.69
CA ILE A 12 1.78 10.51 15.59
C ILE A 12 2.83 9.57 15.00
N SER A 13 4.07 10.01 14.88
CA SER A 13 5.21 9.19 14.51
C SER A 13 6.37 9.46 15.47
N ALA A 14 7.09 8.43 15.85
CA ALA A 14 8.29 8.58 16.66
C ALA A 14 9.29 7.44 16.44
N SER A 15 10.56 7.75 16.64
CA SER A 15 11.66 6.79 16.66
C SER A 15 12.56 7.02 17.86
N ASN A 16 13.58 6.17 18.04
CA ASN A 16 14.66 6.40 18.99
C ASN A 16 15.86 7.16 18.40
N GLY A 17 15.76 7.67 17.17
CA GLY A 17 16.83 8.40 16.48
C GLY A 17 18.02 7.52 16.06
N ILE A 18 17.88 6.20 16.10
CA ILE A 18 18.92 5.25 15.66
C ILE A 18 18.65 4.84 14.23
N THR A 19 19.60 5.07 13.34
CA THR A 19 19.56 4.50 11.99
C THR A 19 19.85 3.00 12.06
N PRO A 20 19.06 2.16 11.37
CA PRO A 20 19.28 0.72 11.39
C PRO A 20 20.62 0.38 10.75
N LYS A 21 21.22 -0.73 11.20
CA LYS A 21 22.54 -1.17 10.72
C LYS A 21 22.61 -1.43 9.22
N MET A 22 21.49 -1.81 8.61
CA MET A 22 21.36 -2.03 7.19
C MET A 22 20.13 -1.25 6.71
N TYR A 23 20.32 -0.43 5.68
CA TYR A 23 19.25 0.32 5.02
C TYR A 23 19.03 -0.29 3.63
N PRO A 24 17.97 -1.08 3.42
CA PRO A 24 17.78 -1.89 2.21
C PRO A 24 17.26 -1.11 0.98
N TYR A 25 17.31 0.22 0.95
CA TYR A 25 16.64 0.99 -0.10
C TYR A 25 17.29 0.80 -1.48
N ILE A 26 16.51 0.34 -2.44
CA ILE A 26 16.88 0.29 -3.86
C ILE A 26 16.62 1.67 -4.46
N LEU A 27 17.67 2.33 -4.96
CA LEU A 27 17.56 3.73 -5.39
C LEU A 27 16.61 3.92 -6.60
N SER A 28 16.27 2.86 -7.34
CA SER A 28 15.58 2.96 -8.64
C SER A 28 14.08 2.59 -8.65
N GLY A 29 13.47 2.14 -7.55
CA GLY A 29 12.07 1.66 -7.55
C GLY A 29 11.11 2.51 -6.71
N ASP A 30 9.96 2.87 -7.28
CA ASP A 30 8.87 3.58 -6.57
C ASP A 30 8.10 2.68 -5.59
N GLU A 31 8.14 1.35 -5.79
CA GLU A 31 7.38 0.36 -5.01
C GLU A 31 7.90 0.14 -3.57
N SER A 32 9.05 0.73 -3.22
CA SER A 32 9.67 0.55 -1.90
C SER A 32 9.23 1.56 -0.82
N GLN A 33 8.16 2.34 -1.08
CA GLN A 33 7.60 3.30 -0.10
C GLN A 33 7.14 2.64 1.23
N GLU A 34 6.96 1.32 1.25
CA GLU A 34 6.65 0.54 2.47
C GLU A 34 7.77 0.56 3.53
N PHE A 35 8.99 0.99 3.18
CA PHE A 35 10.16 1.01 4.07
C PHE A 35 10.65 2.42 4.40
N ASP A 36 9.81 3.44 4.37
CA ASP A 36 10.19 4.78 4.82
C ASP A 36 10.50 4.75 6.33
N MET A 37 11.77 4.56 6.69
CA MET A 37 12.17 4.44 8.08
C MET A 37 12.25 5.82 8.74
N THR A 38 11.44 6.02 9.76
CA THR A 38 11.40 7.27 10.53
C THR A 38 12.57 7.28 11.51
N PHE A 39 13.44 8.29 11.47
CA PHE A 39 14.38 8.59 12.57
C PHE A 39 13.95 9.85 13.33
N ASN A 40 12.65 10.15 13.23
CA ASN A 40 12.01 11.34 13.76
C ASN A 40 11.96 11.25 15.29
N PRO A 41 12.15 12.36 16.01
CA PRO A 41 11.67 12.42 17.38
C PRO A 41 10.13 12.38 17.35
N PHE A 42 9.50 12.31 18.52
CA PHE A 42 8.04 12.27 18.59
C PHE A 42 7.43 13.49 17.90
N SER A 43 6.63 13.28 16.87
CA SER A 43 6.06 14.34 16.05
C SER A 43 4.73 13.92 15.48
N GLY A 44 3.90 14.87 15.08
CA GLY A 44 2.57 14.58 14.60
C GLY A 44 1.72 15.82 14.44
N PHE A 45 0.43 15.60 14.16
CA PHE A 45 -0.52 16.67 14.02
C PHE A 45 -1.94 16.23 14.41
N LEU A 46 -2.76 17.24 14.71
CA LEU A 46 -4.21 17.12 14.79
C LEU A 46 -4.80 17.91 13.62
N TYR A 47 -5.67 17.28 12.82
CA TYR A 47 -6.41 17.96 11.77
C TYR A 47 -7.90 17.88 12.04
N TYR A 48 -8.54 19.03 12.25
CA TYR A 48 -9.97 19.11 12.52
C TYR A 48 -10.75 19.42 11.25
N ASP A 49 -11.92 18.80 11.09
CA ASP A 49 -12.84 19.09 9.99
C ASP A 49 -13.18 20.59 9.92
N LYS A 50 -13.15 21.15 8.69
CA LYS A 50 -13.42 22.56 8.38
C LYS A 50 -14.83 23.00 8.81
N GLU A 51 -15.76 22.08 9.03
CA GLU A 51 -17.06 22.38 9.62
C GLU A 51 -17.00 22.91 11.07
N LEU A 52 -15.93 22.62 11.82
CA LEU A 52 -15.74 23.14 13.17
C LEU A 52 -15.23 24.59 13.12
N ASN A 53 -15.73 25.45 14.02
CA ASN A 53 -15.20 26.81 14.11
C ASN A 53 -13.85 26.85 14.85
N THR A 54 -13.01 27.85 14.53
CA THR A 54 -11.65 27.98 15.07
C THR A 54 -11.59 28.00 16.61
N ASN A 55 -12.59 28.58 17.30
CA ASN A 55 -12.62 28.57 18.77
C ASN A 55 -12.85 27.18 19.35
N GLN A 56 -13.76 26.41 18.74
CA GLN A 56 -13.99 25.01 19.11
C GLN A 56 -12.75 24.16 18.84
N VAL A 57 -12.11 24.36 17.68
CA VAL A 57 -10.86 23.69 17.31
C VAL A 57 -9.79 23.94 18.37
N ASN A 58 -9.52 25.20 18.72
CA ASN A 58 -8.52 25.55 19.73
C ASN A 58 -8.79 24.91 21.11
N GLN A 59 -10.05 24.91 21.57
CA GLN A 59 -10.43 24.29 22.85
C GLN A 59 -10.27 22.76 22.83
N LYS A 60 -10.68 22.13 21.72
CA LYS A 60 -10.57 20.67 21.52
C LYS A 60 -9.11 20.25 21.41
N ALA A 61 -8.32 20.97 20.64
CA ALA A 61 -6.89 20.74 20.47
C ALA A 61 -6.11 20.86 21.77
N ALA A 62 -6.37 21.88 22.58
CA ALA A 62 -5.74 22.04 23.88
C ALA A 62 -6.01 20.82 24.80
N ARG A 63 -7.25 20.30 24.78
CA ARG A 63 -7.62 19.08 25.52
C ARG A 63 -6.97 17.83 24.92
N ALA A 64 -6.93 17.70 23.60
CA ALA A 64 -6.34 16.57 22.88
C ALA A 64 -4.83 16.47 23.17
N LEU A 65 -4.10 17.58 23.05
CA LEU A 65 -2.67 17.66 23.36
C LEU A 65 -2.40 17.35 24.83
N GLU A 66 -3.27 17.76 25.76
CA GLU A 66 -3.14 17.39 27.17
C GLU A 66 -3.33 15.88 27.41
N ILE A 67 -4.22 15.24 26.66
CA ILE A 67 -4.41 13.78 26.71
C ILE A 67 -3.15 13.08 26.18
N ILE A 68 -2.65 13.48 25.02
CA ILE A 68 -1.43 12.91 24.39
C ILE A 68 -0.23 13.08 25.34
N ARG A 69 -0.01 14.29 25.85
CA ARG A 69 1.05 14.60 26.83
C ARG A 69 1.01 13.70 28.06
N ARG A 70 -0.18 13.45 28.63
CA ARG A 70 -0.33 12.60 29.81
C ARG A 70 -0.13 11.13 29.50
N LYS A 71 -0.60 10.67 28.34
CA LYS A 71 -0.52 9.27 27.91
C LYS A 71 0.92 8.85 27.62
N PHE A 72 1.65 9.65 26.85
CA PHE A 72 3.04 9.38 26.53
C PHE A 72 4.04 9.95 27.54
N SER A 73 3.55 10.58 28.62
CA SER A 73 4.37 11.20 29.67
C SER A 73 5.45 12.14 29.12
N MET A 74 5.11 12.92 28.10
CA MET A 74 6.06 13.78 27.39
C MET A 74 5.49 15.16 27.13
N ASP A 75 6.37 16.15 27.06
CA ASP A 75 5.94 17.50 26.70
C ASP A 75 5.79 17.64 25.19
N LEU A 76 4.87 18.51 24.76
CA LEU A 76 4.55 18.75 23.35
C LEU A 76 4.71 20.23 23.03
N ILE A 77 5.36 20.50 21.91
CA ILE A 77 5.68 21.83 21.41
C ILE A 77 4.94 22.03 20.11
N LEU A 78 4.10 23.06 20.07
CA LEU A 78 3.35 23.41 18.87
C LEU A 78 4.28 23.98 17.82
N VAL A 79 4.04 23.62 16.57
CA VAL A 79 4.65 24.28 15.41
C VAL A 79 3.63 25.26 14.83
N ASN A 80 4.08 26.41 14.35
CA ASN A 80 3.18 27.35 13.69
C ASN A 80 2.59 26.73 12.41
N SER A 81 1.30 26.95 12.21
CA SER A 81 0.57 26.58 11.00
C SER A 81 -0.19 27.79 10.48
N SER A 82 -0.28 27.95 9.15
CA SER A 82 -1.15 28.95 8.53
C SER A 82 -2.63 28.56 8.57
N ASP A 83 -2.93 27.26 8.66
CA ASP A 83 -4.28 26.73 8.77
C ASP A 83 -4.64 26.53 10.25
N SER A 84 -5.74 27.16 10.69
CA SER A 84 -6.21 27.05 12.07
C SER A 84 -6.76 25.68 12.44
N HIS A 85 -7.05 24.84 11.45
CA HIS A 85 -7.56 23.48 11.61
C HIS A 85 -6.46 22.42 11.63
N PHE A 86 -5.24 22.79 11.22
CA PHE A 86 -4.05 21.95 11.24
C PHE A 86 -3.13 22.35 12.41
N ILE A 87 -2.91 21.43 13.34
CA ILE A 87 -2.22 21.69 14.60
C ILE A 87 -1.03 20.73 14.72
N PRO A 88 0.10 21.06 14.07
CA PRO A 88 1.32 20.27 14.15
C PRO A 88 2.00 20.44 15.52
N PHE A 89 2.61 19.37 16.01
CA PHE A 89 3.35 19.35 17.25
C PHE A 89 4.58 18.43 17.17
N VAL A 90 5.56 18.74 18.02
CA VAL A 90 6.81 17.99 18.16
C VAL A 90 7.12 17.76 19.64
N GLY A 91 7.85 16.71 19.94
CA GLY A 91 8.31 16.32 21.26
C GLY A 91 9.73 15.75 21.16
N TYR A 92 10.25 15.30 22.30
CA TYR A 92 11.56 14.63 22.37
C TYR A 92 11.45 13.15 21.96
N TYR A 93 12.56 12.40 22.05
CA TYR A 93 12.52 10.95 21.91
C TYR A 93 11.73 10.29 23.06
N PRO A 94 10.79 9.37 22.76
CA PRO A 94 9.89 8.79 23.75
C PRO A 94 10.59 7.82 24.71
N GLU A 95 10.01 7.65 25.90
CA GLU A 95 10.35 6.57 26.81
C GLU A 95 9.60 5.29 26.38
N TRP A 96 10.30 4.40 25.66
CA TRP A 96 9.71 3.18 25.09
C TRP A 96 9.05 2.24 26.10
N GLU A 97 9.50 2.25 27.36
CA GLU A 97 8.87 1.52 28.46
C GLU A 97 7.46 2.04 28.82
N ILE A 98 7.12 3.25 28.41
CA ILE A 98 5.78 3.85 28.54
C ILE A 98 5.01 3.70 27.23
N VAL A 99 5.65 4.02 26.11
CA VAL A 99 4.99 4.09 24.79
C VAL A 99 4.54 2.73 24.30
N ILE A 100 5.41 1.71 24.30
CA ILE A 100 5.04 0.38 23.78
C ILE A 100 3.83 -0.18 24.52
N PRO A 101 3.78 -0.22 25.88
CA PRO A 101 2.59 -0.67 26.59
C PRO A 101 1.33 0.13 26.24
N GLU A 102 1.40 1.47 26.17
CA GLU A 102 0.21 2.27 25.83
C GLU A 102 -0.32 1.99 24.41
N LEU A 103 0.55 1.71 23.44
CA LEU A 103 0.16 1.36 22.07
C LEU A 103 -0.46 -0.03 21.99
N VAL A 104 0.11 -1.02 22.67
CA VAL A 104 -0.26 -2.44 22.49
C VAL A 104 -1.22 -2.98 23.55
N ASN A 105 -1.55 -2.21 24.60
CA ASN A 105 -2.42 -2.67 25.70
C ASN A 105 -3.84 -3.07 25.26
N ASN A 106 -4.32 -2.55 24.13
CA ASN A 106 -5.63 -2.87 23.59
C ASN A 106 -5.58 -3.83 22.39
N LEU A 107 -4.38 -4.29 22.01
CA LEU A 107 -4.22 -5.30 20.98
C LEU A 107 -4.42 -6.70 21.61
N PRO A 108 -4.87 -7.68 20.82
CA PRO A 108 -4.93 -9.06 21.29
C PRO A 108 -3.56 -9.55 21.77
N ASP A 109 -3.53 -10.40 22.81
CA ASP A 109 -2.30 -11.02 23.32
C ASP A 109 -2.02 -12.41 22.66
N ASP A 110 -2.78 -12.77 21.63
CA ASP A 110 -2.71 -14.03 20.86
C ASP A 110 -2.24 -13.79 19.41
N GLY A 111 -2.17 -14.87 18.63
CA GLY A 111 -1.77 -14.83 17.22
C GLY A 111 -0.43 -14.16 16.95
N TYR A 112 -0.30 -13.40 15.85
CA TYR A 112 0.92 -12.64 15.52
C TYR A 112 1.30 -11.61 16.58
N TRP A 113 0.33 -11.05 17.29
CA TRP A 113 0.60 -10.12 18.39
C TRP A 113 1.27 -10.80 19.59
N SER A 114 1.06 -12.10 19.79
CA SER A 114 1.80 -12.88 20.78
C SER A 114 3.29 -13.03 20.44
N ALA A 115 3.65 -12.92 19.14
CA ALA A 115 5.04 -12.96 18.68
C ALA A 115 5.77 -11.63 18.87
N PHE A 116 5.03 -10.54 19.09
CA PHE A 116 5.59 -9.23 19.38
C PHE A 116 6.22 -9.19 20.79
N ASN A 117 7.54 -9.30 20.85
CA ASN A 117 8.29 -9.41 22.11
C ASN A 117 8.39 -8.06 22.86
N LYS A 118 7.31 -7.71 23.57
CA LYS A 118 7.17 -6.46 24.35
C LYS A 118 8.35 -6.24 25.33
N GLU A 119 8.77 -7.30 26.05
CA GLU A 119 9.86 -7.22 27.03
C GLU A 119 11.20 -6.84 26.39
N ARG A 120 11.52 -7.41 25.21
CA ARG A 120 12.74 -7.10 24.47
C ARG A 120 12.75 -5.64 24.01
N LEU A 121 11.65 -5.17 23.43
CA LEU A 121 11.56 -3.84 22.84
C LEU A 121 11.54 -2.73 23.90
N CYS A 122 10.99 -3.00 25.09
CA CYS A 122 11.05 -2.09 26.24
C CYS A 122 12.42 -2.06 26.94
N CYS A 123 13.35 -2.97 26.60
CA CYS A 123 14.65 -3.02 27.26
C CYS A 123 15.56 -1.85 26.85
N ASN A 124 16.13 -1.15 27.83
CA ASN A 124 17.08 -0.04 27.60
C ASN A 124 18.31 -0.43 26.75
N ASN A 125 18.71 -1.71 26.75
CA ASN A 125 19.80 -2.16 25.90
C ASN A 125 19.38 -2.24 24.42
N TYR A 126 18.12 -2.59 24.15
CA TYR A 126 17.60 -2.66 22.80
C TYR A 126 17.39 -1.25 22.23
N SER A 127 16.65 -0.39 22.95
CA SER A 127 16.31 0.97 22.52
C SER A 127 17.50 1.90 22.30
N LYS A 128 18.69 1.55 22.81
CA LYS A 128 19.95 2.29 22.62
C LYS A 128 20.85 1.80 21.49
N ASN A 129 20.64 0.58 20.99
CA ASN A 129 21.56 -0.07 20.06
C ASN A 129 20.90 -0.52 18.74
N HIS A 130 19.57 -0.51 18.68
CA HIS A 130 18.79 -1.00 17.55
C HIS A 130 17.70 0.00 17.20
N HIS A 131 17.36 0.08 15.92
CA HIS A 131 16.24 0.89 15.46
C HIS A 131 14.91 0.43 16.08
N LEU A 132 14.10 1.41 16.48
CA LEU A 132 12.73 1.23 16.92
C LEU A 132 11.95 2.50 16.57
N SER A 133 10.86 2.33 15.83
CA SER A 133 9.94 3.40 15.47
C SER A 133 8.49 2.92 15.50
N PHE A 134 7.56 3.87 15.60
CA PHE A 134 6.14 3.60 15.42
C PHE A 134 5.47 4.77 14.73
N SER A 135 4.37 4.46 14.05
CA SER A 135 3.45 5.44 13.50
C SER A 135 2.03 5.05 13.87
N PHE A 136 1.23 6.03 14.25
CA PHE A 136 -0.16 5.88 14.65
C PHE A 136 -1.00 6.91 13.92
N ALA A 137 -2.00 6.44 13.17
CA ALA A 137 -2.98 7.29 12.51
C ALA A 137 -4.38 6.94 13.02
N LEU A 138 -5.18 7.96 13.27
CA LEU A 138 -6.62 7.84 13.42
C LEU A 138 -7.27 8.70 12.34
N ILE A 139 -8.05 8.06 11.47
CA ILE A 139 -8.71 8.69 10.33
C ILE A 139 -10.22 8.64 10.55
N ASN A 140 -10.82 9.82 10.64
CA ASN A 140 -12.25 10.03 10.81
C ASN A 140 -12.96 10.42 9.50
N ASN A 141 -12.20 10.87 8.49
CA ASN A 141 -12.73 11.13 7.16
C ASN A 141 -11.71 10.67 6.10
N PRO A 142 -12.02 9.66 5.27
CA PRO A 142 -11.12 9.16 4.23
C PRO A 142 -10.84 10.20 3.13
N ASP A 143 -11.71 11.20 2.93
CA ASP A 143 -11.46 12.31 1.99
C ASP A 143 -10.22 13.14 2.37
N PHE A 144 -9.69 12.98 3.59
CA PHE A 144 -8.44 13.58 4.04
C PHE A 144 -7.25 13.30 3.11
N PHE A 145 -7.19 12.10 2.51
CA PHE A 145 -6.09 11.72 1.62
C PHE A 145 -6.23 12.31 0.21
N LYS A 146 -7.44 12.70 -0.18
CA LYS A 146 -7.72 13.27 -1.51
C LYS A 146 -7.34 14.75 -1.61
N GLU A 147 -7.23 15.48 -0.50
CA GLU A 147 -6.98 16.94 -0.49
C GLU A 147 -5.51 17.37 -0.70
N GLY A 148 -4.56 16.44 -0.87
CA GLY A 148 -3.16 16.80 -1.16
C GLY A 148 -2.50 17.67 -0.08
N ILE A 149 -2.82 17.42 1.19
CA ILE A 149 -2.27 18.18 2.33
C ILE A 149 -0.76 17.94 2.40
N SER A 150 0.04 19.01 2.40
CA SER A 150 1.50 18.95 2.62
C SER A 150 1.76 18.40 4.03
N MET A 151 2.03 17.10 4.12
CA MET A 151 2.20 16.40 5.40
C MET A 151 3.64 16.56 5.87
N GLY A 152 3.85 17.40 6.89
CA GLY A 152 5.17 17.75 7.42
C GLY A 152 5.28 19.24 7.70
N ASN A 153 6.41 19.65 8.24
CA ASN A 153 6.83 21.05 8.29
C ASN A 153 8.17 21.21 7.53
N ASP A 154 8.73 22.41 7.47
CA ASP A 154 9.91 22.70 6.65
C ASP A 154 11.14 21.81 6.95
N GLN A 155 11.28 21.32 8.18
CA GLN A 155 12.44 20.54 8.64
C GLN A 155 12.10 19.12 9.14
N ILE A 156 10.81 18.84 9.33
CA ILE A 156 10.30 17.58 9.88
C ILE A 156 9.29 17.01 8.89
N ASP A 157 9.68 15.96 8.19
CA ASP A 157 8.71 15.06 7.59
C ASP A 157 8.11 14.23 8.73
N PHE A 158 6.78 14.19 8.83
CA PHE A 158 6.13 13.34 9.83
C PHE A 158 6.22 11.85 9.47
N ASN A 159 6.66 11.52 8.26
CA ASN A 159 6.76 10.18 7.71
C ASN A 159 5.39 9.50 7.69
N THR A 160 4.51 10.04 6.85
CA THR A 160 3.14 9.55 6.65
C THR A 160 3.08 8.39 5.65
N GLY A 161 4.20 7.71 5.33
CA GLY A 161 4.20 6.53 4.44
C GLY A 161 3.19 5.47 4.90
N VAL A 162 3.04 5.32 6.22
CA VAL A 162 2.04 4.48 6.90
C VAL A 162 0.59 4.82 6.51
N MET A 163 0.34 6.07 6.12
CA MET A 163 -0.97 6.54 5.66
C MET A 163 -1.20 6.36 4.15
N ARG A 164 -0.17 6.02 3.39
CA ARG A 164 -0.26 5.62 1.97
C ARG A 164 -0.33 4.11 1.81
N ALA A 165 -0.62 3.38 2.89
CA ALA A 165 -0.74 1.95 2.82
C ALA A 165 -1.77 1.59 1.74
N SER A 166 -1.41 0.65 0.89
CA SER A 166 -2.12 0.22 -0.34
C SER A 166 -3.59 -0.17 -0.10
N TYR A 167 -4.01 -0.37 1.15
CA TYR A 167 -5.41 -0.62 1.53
C TYR A 167 -6.28 0.63 1.76
N LEU A 168 -5.70 1.84 1.78
CA LEU A 168 -6.42 3.11 1.95
C LEU A 168 -6.67 3.86 0.64
N GLU A 169 -5.76 3.75 -0.32
CA GLU A 169 -5.99 4.12 -1.71
C GLU A 169 -6.75 2.94 -2.32
N ASP A 170 -7.89 3.20 -2.96
CA ASP A 170 -8.88 2.21 -3.43
C ASP A 170 -8.27 0.80 -3.56
N TYR A 171 -8.52 -0.05 -2.56
CA TYR A 171 -8.12 -1.45 -2.56
C TYR A 171 -8.99 -2.16 -3.60
N GLU A 172 -8.80 -1.80 -4.86
CA GLU A 172 -9.12 -2.68 -5.96
C GLU A 172 -8.26 -3.90 -5.69
N LEU A 173 -8.93 -5.00 -5.36
CA LEU A 173 -8.38 -6.34 -5.38
C LEU A 173 -7.97 -6.65 -6.84
N ASN A 174 -6.97 -5.94 -7.36
CA ASN A 174 -6.45 -6.05 -8.72
C ASN A 174 -5.93 -7.47 -9.01
N GLU A 175 -5.63 -8.22 -7.96
CA GLU A 175 -5.26 -9.63 -8.06
C GLU A 175 -6.44 -10.52 -8.50
N PHE A 176 -7.67 -10.15 -8.12
CA PHE A 176 -8.87 -10.79 -8.64
C PHE A 176 -9.27 -10.24 -10.01
N THR A 177 -8.87 -9.01 -10.36
CA THR A 177 -9.07 -8.51 -11.73
C THR A 177 -8.22 -9.29 -12.73
N GLU A 178 -6.97 -9.64 -12.39
CA GLU A 178 -6.15 -10.58 -13.19
C GLU A 178 -6.86 -11.92 -13.39
N ILE A 179 -7.39 -12.52 -12.32
CA ILE A 179 -8.15 -13.77 -12.40
C ILE A 179 -9.38 -13.57 -13.30
N THR A 180 -10.16 -12.51 -13.12
CA THR A 180 -11.35 -12.27 -13.95
C THR A 180 -11.04 -11.95 -15.40
N ASN A 181 -9.92 -11.31 -15.71
CA ASN A 181 -9.48 -11.04 -17.07
C ASN A 181 -9.10 -12.36 -17.75
N VAL A 182 -8.24 -13.15 -17.08
CA VAL A 182 -7.86 -14.50 -17.55
C VAL A 182 -9.10 -15.39 -17.75
N LEU A 183 -10.06 -15.35 -16.82
CA LEU A 183 -11.32 -16.09 -16.92
C LEU A 183 -12.25 -15.56 -18.01
N GLY A 184 -12.29 -14.24 -18.21
CA GLY A 184 -13.15 -13.60 -19.21
C GLY A 184 -12.76 -13.97 -20.64
N ASP A 185 -11.46 -14.07 -20.90
CA ASP A 185 -10.90 -14.50 -22.19
C ASP A 185 -10.97 -16.03 -22.38
N ASN A 186 -11.20 -16.77 -21.31
CA ASN A 186 -11.24 -18.24 -21.30
C ASN A 186 -12.56 -18.77 -20.70
N GLN A 187 -13.69 -18.41 -21.32
CA GLN A 187 -15.02 -18.69 -20.79
C GLN A 187 -15.29 -20.19 -20.53
N ASP A 188 -14.68 -21.10 -21.29
CA ASP A 188 -14.78 -22.56 -21.09
C ASP A 188 -14.10 -23.04 -19.78
N LEU A 189 -13.19 -22.26 -19.19
CA LEU A 189 -12.52 -22.55 -17.91
C LEU A 189 -13.36 -22.10 -16.70
N ILE A 190 -14.30 -21.16 -16.87
CA ILE A 190 -15.17 -20.66 -15.80
C ILE A 190 -15.98 -21.82 -15.19
N ASP A 191 -16.51 -22.72 -16.02
CA ASP A 191 -17.29 -23.87 -15.56
C ASP A 191 -16.50 -24.82 -14.63
N SER A 192 -15.16 -24.86 -14.79
CA SER A 192 -14.27 -25.70 -13.98
C SER A 192 -13.80 -25.05 -12.67
N ILE A 193 -13.74 -23.71 -12.62
CA ILE A 193 -13.28 -22.92 -11.46
C ILE A 193 -14.48 -22.43 -10.62
N ALA A 194 -15.70 -22.47 -11.16
CA ALA A 194 -16.95 -22.15 -10.45
C ALA A 194 -17.08 -22.82 -9.06
N PRO A 195 -16.65 -24.09 -8.84
CA PRO A 195 -16.64 -24.70 -7.52
C PRO A 195 -15.67 -24.07 -6.52
N LEU A 196 -14.53 -23.49 -6.95
CA LEU A 196 -13.62 -22.75 -6.06
C LEU A 196 -14.25 -21.42 -5.60
N LEU A 197 -15.01 -20.78 -6.50
CA LEU A 197 -15.63 -19.47 -6.28
C LEU A 197 -17.04 -19.54 -5.64
N GLY A 198 -17.60 -20.75 -5.46
CA GLY A 198 -18.96 -20.93 -4.92
C GLY A 198 -20.09 -20.52 -5.85
N LEU A 199 -19.86 -20.61 -7.16
CA LEU A 199 -20.78 -20.18 -8.20
C LEU A 199 -21.52 -21.39 -8.80
N ASN A 200 -22.79 -21.22 -9.15
CA ASN A 200 -23.58 -22.24 -9.86
C ASN A 200 -23.19 -22.29 -11.36
N GLU A 201 -23.45 -23.42 -12.04
CA GLU A 201 -23.19 -23.71 -13.48
C GLU A 201 -23.83 -22.74 -14.51
N SER A 202 -24.36 -21.58 -14.10
CA SER A 202 -25.02 -20.60 -14.97
C SER A 202 -24.53 -19.17 -14.73
N PHE A 203 -23.23 -18.99 -14.50
CA PHE A 203 -22.62 -17.69 -14.27
C PHE A 203 -22.23 -17.03 -15.61
N THR A 204 -22.68 -15.81 -15.87
CA THR A 204 -22.36 -15.07 -17.11
C THR A 204 -21.24 -14.05 -16.88
N LEU A 205 -20.59 -13.57 -17.96
CA LEU A 205 -19.60 -12.47 -17.92
C LEU A 205 -20.14 -11.18 -17.26
N ASP A 206 -21.44 -10.93 -17.34
CA ASP A 206 -22.06 -9.79 -16.65
C ASP A 206 -22.13 -9.99 -15.12
N ASP A 207 -22.19 -11.24 -14.66
CA ASP A 207 -22.17 -11.58 -13.23
C ASP A 207 -20.75 -11.49 -12.63
N SER A 208 -19.68 -11.69 -13.41
CA SER A 208 -18.28 -11.51 -12.95
C SER A 208 -17.93 -10.03 -12.74
N GLY A 209 -18.43 -9.14 -13.61
CA GLY A 209 -18.38 -7.70 -13.39
C GLY A 209 -19.10 -7.28 -12.11
N ASN A 210 -20.22 -7.93 -11.77
CA ASN A 210 -20.92 -7.72 -10.50
C ASN A 210 -20.17 -8.31 -9.29
N PHE A 211 -19.46 -9.44 -9.44
CA PHE A 211 -18.62 -10.02 -8.39
C PHE A 211 -17.44 -9.09 -8.04
N ASN A 212 -16.72 -8.60 -9.05
CA ASN A 212 -15.69 -7.57 -8.88
C ASN A 212 -16.25 -6.26 -8.34
N ASN A 213 -17.44 -5.82 -8.75
CA ASN A 213 -18.06 -4.63 -8.15
C ASN A 213 -18.51 -4.85 -6.70
N SER A 214 -18.82 -6.08 -6.30
CA SER A 214 -19.26 -6.44 -4.94
C SER A 214 -18.12 -6.65 -3.95
N LEU A 215 -16.94 -7.08 -4.42
CA LEU A 215 -15.72 -7.27 -3.62
C LEU A 215 -14.70 -6.14 -3.81
N GLY A 216 -14.64 -5.49 -4.97
CA GLY A 216 -13.66 -4.47 -5.35
C GLY A 216 -14.03 -3.05 -4.92
N ASN A 217 -15.32 -2.72 -4.76
CA ASN A 217 -15.74 -1.43 -4.23
C ASN A 217 -15.87 -1.46 -2.70
N PHE A 218 -14.76 -1.66 -2.00
CA PHE A 218 -14.68 -1.35 -0.57
C PHE A 218 -14.64 0.18 -0.36
N SER A 219 -15.75 0.85 -0.66
CA SER A 219 -15.87 2.27 -0.33
C SER A 219 -16.07 2.43 1.18
N LEU A 220 -15.11 3.08 1.82
CA LEU A 220 -15.14 3.38 3.25
C LEU A 220 -16.39 4.23 3.55
N ALA A 221 -17.27 3.77 4.45
CA ALA A 221 -18.42 4.55 4.86
C ALA A 221 -17.96 5.89 5.46
N LYS A 222 -18.63 7.00 5.11
CA LYS A 222 -18.26 8.37 5.56
C LYS A 222 -18.17 8.55 7.08
N ASP A 223 -18.82 7.68 7.86
CA ASP A 223 -18.84 7.73 9.32
C ASP A 223 -17.93 6.67 9.98
N ALA A 224 -17.10 5.96 9.22
CA ALA A 224 -16.19 4.96 9.77
C ALA A 224 -14.93 5.61 10.37
N HIS A 225 -14.49 5.07 11.50
CA HIS A 225 -13.30 5.52 12.21
C HIS A 225 -12.20 4.46 12.08
N TYR A 226 -11.11 4.82 11.42
CA TYR A 226 -9.99 3.91 11.18
C TYR A 226 -8.83 4.23 12.12
N THR A 227 -8.19 3.19 12.62
CA THR A 227 -6.95 3.31 13.39
C THR A 227 -5.90 2.45 12.74
N ILE A 228 -4.74 3.03 12.47
CA ILE A 228 -3.58 2.36 11.88
C ILE A 228 -2.45 2.47 12.89
N LEU A 229 -1.80 1.35 13.16
CA LEU A 229 -0.62 1.28 14.01
C LEU A 229 0.44 0.47 13.28
N GLU A 230 1.58 1.10 13.04
CA GLU A 230 2.76 0.46 12.51
C GLU A 230 3.89 0.53 13.54
N VAL A 231 4.63 -0.57 13.70
CA VAL A 231 5.80 -0.65 14.56
C VAL A 231 6.94 -1.30 13.79
N GLN A 232 8.01 -0.54 13.54
CA GLN A 232 9.20 -1.04 12.85
C GLN A 232 10.34 -1.26 13.85
N TYR A 233 11.04 -2.40 13.76
CA TYR A 233 12.12 -2.74 14.69
C TYR A 233 13.10 -3.77 14.09
N GLU A 234 14.37 -3.73 14.50
CA GLU A 234 15.35 -4.76 14.12
C GLU A 234 15.07 -6.14 14.74
N GLY A 235 15.06 -7.18 13.90
CA GLY A 235 14.98 -8.58 14.35
C GLY A 235 16.22 -9.04 15.13
N VAL A 236 16.17 -10.27 15.68
CA VAL A 236 17.35 -10.86 16.34
C VAL A 236 18.47 -11.07 15.31
N PRO A 237 19.69 -10.52 15.54
CA PRO A 237 20.78 -10.61 14.57
C PRO A 237 21.20 -12.04 14.17
N GLY A 238 21.04 -13.02 15.08
CA GLY A 238 21.41 -14.42 14.84
C GLY A 238 20.41 -15.24 14.00
N SER A 239 19.31 -14.62 13.55
CA SER A 239 18.28 -15.26 12.73
C SER A 239 18.71 -15.49 11.27
N ILE A 240 19.70 -14.72 10.79
CA ILE A 240 20.34 -14.91 9.50
C ILE A 240 21.67 -15.64 9.72
N GLN A 241 21.78 -16.86 9.22
CA GLN A 241 22.97 -17.70 9.35
C GLN A 241 23.63 -17.91 8.00
N LYS A 242 24.95 -17.66 7.94
CA LYS A 242 25.76 -18.00 6.77
C LYS A 242 25.94 -19.51 6.71
N ILE A 243 25.45 -20.15 5.65
CA ILE A 243 25.51 -21.61 5.43
C ILE A 243 26.53 -22.02 4.36
N GLY A 244 26.99 -21.06 3.54
CA GLY A 244 28.03 -21.24 2.52
C GLY A 244 28.71 -19.92 2.17
N ASP A 245 29.61 -19.90 1.18
CA ASP A 245 30.41 -18.69 0.86
C ASP A 245 29.57 -17.46 0.52
N LYS A 246 28.43 -17.67 -0.15
CA LYS A 246 27.44 -16.66 -0.56
C LYS A 246 25.99 -17.01 -0.19
N GLN A 247 25.81 -18.09 0.58
CA GLN A 247 24.51 -18.66 0.90
C GLN A 247 24.15 -18.39 2.35
N PHE A 248 22.90 -17.98 2.55
CA PHE A 248 22.35 -17.57 3.84
C PHE A 248 21.05 -18.28 4.12
N SER A 249 20.69 -18.31 5.39
CA SER A 249 19.49 -18.97 5.90
C SER A 249 18.78 -18.05 6.87
N PHE A 250 17.53 -17.71 6.57
CA PHE A 250 16.65 -16.89 7.39
C PHE A 250 15.57 -17.75 8.06
N ASN A 251 15.27 -17.48 9.33
CA ASN A 251 14.17 -18.09 10.08
C ASN A 251 13.32 -17.02 10.77
N LEU A 252 12.03 -16.97 10.44
CA LEU A 252 11.08 -15.97 10.97
C LEU A 252 10.92 -16.06 12.49
N PHE A 253 10.78 -17.27 13.04
CA PHE A 253 10.57 -17.49 14.46
C PHE A 253 11.76 -16.99 15.28
N ASP A 254 12.97 -17.30 14.80
CA ASP A 254 14.22 -16.85 15.42
C ASP A 254 14.36 -15.31 15.33
N ALA A 255 13.98 -14.71 14.20
CA ALA A 255 14.02 -13.26 13.99
C ALA A 255 13.09 -12.51 14.97
N LEU A 256 11.91 -13.05 15.21
CA LEU A 256 10.94 -12.52 16.18
C LEU A 256 11.31 -12.81 17.64
N ALA A 257 12.29 -13.69 17.89
CA ALA A 257 12.55 -14.30 19.21
C ALA A 257 11.31 -14.99 19.80
N TYR A 258 10.48 -15.59 18.93
CA TYR A 258 9.24 -16.23 19.32
C TYR A 258 9.48 -17.65 19.79
N LYS A 259 8.94 -18.00 20.98
CA LYS A 259 9.11 -19.32 21.59
C LYS A 259 7.90 -20.25 21.38
N GLY A 260 6.83 -19.75 20.77
CA GLY A 260 5.66 -20.57 20.44
C GLY A 260 5.97 -21.56 19.33
N SER A 261 5.13 -22.59 19.22
CA SER A 261 5.25 -23.64 18.20
C SER A 261 4.62 -23.28 16.87
N THR A 262 3.67 -22.35 16.86
CA THR A 262 2.89 -21.96 15.68
C THR A 262 2.63 -20.46 15.66
N LEU A 263 2.61 -19.87 14.47
CA LEU A 263 2.20 -18.49 14.21
C LEU A 263 0.90 -18.52 13.43
N GLU A 264 -0.11 -17.84 13.96
CA GLU A 264 -1.43 -17.72 13.35
C GLU A 264 -1.99 -16.31 13.57
N PRO A 265 -2.95 -15.87 12.77
CA PRO A 265 -3.71 -14.65 13.04
C PRO A 265 -4.48 -14.75 14.37
N SER A 266 -4.80 -13.60 14.98
CA SER A 266 -5.55 -13.58 16.24
C SER A 266 -6.96 -14.17 16.06
N GLU A 267 -7.43 -14.98 17.01
CA GLU A 267 -8.80 -15.53 17.00
C GLU A 267 -9.87 -14.42 16.96
N SER A 268 -9.52 -13.24 17.49
CA SER A 268 -10.38 -12.06 17.49
C SER A 268 -10.63 -11.48 16.09
N ILE A 269 -9.69 -11.70 15.16
CA ILE A 269 -9.78 -11.23 13.77
C ILE A 269 -10.69 -12.16 12.96
N TYR A 270 -10.66 -13.47 13.24
CA TYR A 270 -11.48 -14.50 12.57
C TYR A 270 -12.99 -14.39 12.78
N VAL A 271 -13.46 -13.47 13.63
CA VAL A 271 -14.90 -13.21 13.81
C VAL A 271 -15.51 -12.59 12.54
N ASN A 272 -14.69 -12.08 11.61
CA ASN A 272 -15.14 -11.51 10.34
C ASN A 272 -14.28 -12.02 9.16
N ILE A 273 -14.92 -12.53 8.09
CA ILE A 273 -14.26 -12.99 6.84
C ILE A 273 -13.38 -11.88 6.25
N LEU A 274 -13.82 -10.62 6.33
CA LEU A 274 -13.04 -9.47 5.89
C LEU A 274 -11.71 -9.34 6.66
N GLY A 275 -11.73 -9.60 7.96
CA GLY A 275 -10.51 -9.59 8.78
C GLY A 275 -9.53 -10.68 8.36
N ALA A 276 -10.03 -11.85 7.96
CA ALA A 276 -9.19 -12.94 7.45
C ALA A 276 -8.56 -12.57 6.09
N LEU A 277 -9.32 -12.00 5.15
CA LEU A 277 -8.80 -11.56 3.85
C LEU A 277 -7.74 -10.47 3.97
N LEU A 278 -7.90 -9.56 4.93
CA LEU A 278 -6.94 -8.47 5.19
C LEU A 278 -5.72 -8.91 6.03
N THR A 279 -5.64 -10.18 6.45
CA THR A 279 -4.49 -10.65 7.24
C THR A 279 -3.45 -11.33 6.35
N GLN A 280 -2.41 -10.57 6.03
CA GLN A 280 -1.35 -10.98 5.12
C GLN A 280 0.03 -11.03 5.83
N LEU A 281 0.94 -11.82 5.29
CA LEU A 281 2.34 -11.85 5.68
C LEU A 281 3.22 -11.57 4.46
N ASP A 282 3.91 -10.44 4.51
CA ASP A 282 4.88 -9.99 3.53
C ASP A 282 6.31 -10.24 4.00
N ILE A 283 7.11 -10.75 3.07
CA ILE A 283 8.50 -11.09 3.31
C ILE A 283 9.27 -10.68 2.08
N ASP A 284 10.12 -9.67 2.28
CA ASP A 284 11.01 -9.15 1.26
C ASP A 284 12.45 -9.53 1.59
N ILE A 285 13.17 -10.08 0.62
CA ILE A 285 14.56 -10.49 0.77
C ILE A 285 15.38 -9.86 -0.36
N ILE A 286 16.36 -9.05 0.04
CA ILE A 286 17.41 -8.59 -0.89
C ILE A 286 18.38 -9.73 -1.11
N CYS A 287 18.20 -10.43 -2.22
CA CYS A 287 19.06 -11.52 -2.61
C CYS A 287 19.08 -11.66 -4.12
N SER A 288 20.04 -12.45 -4.58
CA SER A 288 20.14 -12.78 -6.00
C SER A 288 19.19 -13.89 -6.37
N GLU A 289 19.10 -14.93 -5.55
CA GLU A 289 18.20 -16.06 -5.79
C GLU A 289 17.72 -16.69 -4.47
N VAL A 290 16.47 -17.14 -4.47
CA VAL A 290 15.93 -18.01 -3.42
C VAL A 290 16.21 -19.47 -3.77
N LEU A 291 16.91 -20.17 -2.88
CA LEU A 291 17.36 -21.55 -3.11
C LEU A 291 16.35 -22.60 -2.63
N SER A 292 15.69 -22.34 -1.51
CA SER A 292 14.69 -23.25 -0.94
C SER A 292 13.84 -22.54 0.11
N ILE A 293 12.59 -22.96 0.25
CA ILE A 293 11.66 -22.49 1.27
C ILE A 293 11.11 -23.65 2.10
N GLN A 294 10.60 -23.35 3.28
CA GLN A 294 9.88 -24.31 4.10
C GLN A 294 8.86 -23.59 4.99
N PRO A 295 7.56 -23.91 4.89
CA PRO A 295 6.95 -24.88 3.97
C PRO A 295 6.89 -24.38 2.52
N ASN A 296 6.72 -25.31 1.57
CA ASN A 296 6.51 -24.99 0.15
C ASN A 296 5.02 -24.77 -0.17
N TYR A 297 4.15 -25.46 0.56
CA TYR A 297 2.70 -25.46 0.39
C TYR A 297 2.03 -25.21 1.74
N LEU A 298 0.91 -24.48 1.71
CA LEU A 298 0.12 -24.14 2.88
C LEU A 298 -1.36 -24.44 2.60
N GLU A 299 -1.98 -25.22 3.48
CA GLU A 299 -3.39 -25.62 3.36
C GLU A 299 -4.32 -24.54 3.91
N LEU A 300 -5.57 -24.55 3.45
CA LEU A 300 -6.64 -23.70 3.98
C LEU A 300 -6.93 -23.99 5.45
N SER A 301 -7.39 -22.97 6.16
CA SER A 301 -7.75 -23.06 7.57
C SER A 301 -9.04 -23.86 7.77
N ASN A 302 -8.94 -25.01 8.44
CA ASN A 302 -10.12 -25.83 8.75
C ASN A 302 -11.18 -25.06 9.56
N ASN A 303 -10.74 -24.20 10.48
CA ASN A 303 -11.63 -23.34 11.28
C ASN A 303 -12.38 -22.31 10.41
N LEU A 304 -11.72 -21.76 9.38
CA LEU A 304 -12.36 -20.87 8.42
C LEU A 304 -13.39 -21.63 7.57
N LEU A 305 -13.02 -22.81 7.06
CA LEU A 305 -13.91 -23.68 6.27
C LEU A 305 -15.17 -24.08 7.07
N ASP A 306 -15.02 -24.48 8.33
CA ASP A 306 -16.14 -24.80 9.23
C ASP A 306 -17.09 -23.61 9.43
N ARG A 307 -16.54 -22.40 9.60
CA ARG A 307 -17.32 -21.16 9.76
C ARG A 307 -18.03 -20.77 8.47
N LEU A 308 -17.34 -20.83 7.34
CA LEU A 308 -17.95 -20.62 6.03
C LEU A 308 -19.09 -21.59 5.82
N GLY A 309 -18.89 -22.88 6.11
CA GLY A 309 -19.96 -23.87 6.05
C GLY A 309 -21.15 -23.56 6.94
N THR A 310 -20.89 -23.07 8.15
CA THR A 310 -21.97 -22.63 9.06
C THR A 310 -22.73 -21.43 8.48
N ILE A 311 -22.04 -20.44 7.92
CA ILE A 311 -22.64 -19.25 7.31
C ILE A 311 -23.46 -19.64 6.08
N LEU A 312 -22.89 -20.44 5.17
CA LEU A 312 -23.56 -20.91 3.95
C LEU A 312 -24.79 -21.76 4.29
N SER A 313 -24.69 -22.61 5.32
CA SER A 313 -25.83 -23.36 5.86
C SER A 313 -26.92 -22.44 6.41
N LEU A 314 -26.57 -21.35 7.12
CA LEU A 314 -27.54 -20.36 7.60
C LEU A 314 -28.18 -19.54 6.47
N LEU A 315 -27.43 -19.29 5.40
CA LEU A 315 -27.89 -18.62 4.18
C LEU A 315 -28.63 -19.57 3.21
N ASN A 316 -28.70 -20.86 3.55
CA ASN A 316 -29.34 -21.90 2.73
C ASN A 316 -28.71 -22.04 1.33
N VAL A 317 -27.39 -21.80 1.24
CA VAL A 317 -26.57 -22.00 0.02
C VAL A 317 -25.94 -23.39 0.09
N GLU A 318 -26.21 -24.24 -0.91
CA GLU A 318 -25.55 -25.54 -1.04
C GLU A 318 -24.18 -25.34 -1.70
N PHE A 319 -23.11 -25.58 -0.94
CA PHE A 319 -21.72 -25.48 -1.40
C PHE A 319 -20.92 -26.65 -0.85
N ASN A 320 -20.12 -27.31 -1.70
CA ASN A 320 -19.29 -28.43 -1.27
C ASN A 320 -17.97 -27.91 -0.67
N LEU A 321 -17.88 -27.84 0.65
CA LEU A 321 -16.64 -27.41 1.32
C LEU A 321 -15.51 -28.44 1.21
N GLU A 322 -15.83 -29.73 1.02
CA GLU A 322 -14.82 -30.78 0.92
C GLU A 322 -13.92 -30.55 -0.30
N SER A 323 -14.44 -29.98 -1.40
CA SER A 323 -13.61 -29.65 -2.56
C SER A 323 -12.62 -28.51 -2.30
N LEU A 324 -12.81 -27.70 -1.26
CA LEU A 324 -11.84 -26.67 -0.89
C LEU A 324 -10.63 -27.27 -0.16
N GLU A 325 -10.77 -28.44 0.48
CA GLU A 325 -9.68 -29.09 1.22
C GLU A 325 -8.56 -29.60 0.31
N ASP A 326 -8.86 -29.86 -0.97
CA ASP A 326 -7.90 -30.35 -1.96
C ASP A 326 -6.93 -29.26 -2.46
N TYR A 327 -7.24 -27.97 -2.19
CA TYR A 327 -6.43 -26.84 -2.63
C TYR A 327 -5.43 -26.36 -1.57
N SER A 328 -4.22 -26.06 -2.04
CA SER A 328 -3.13 -25.52 -1.24
C SER A 328 -2.51 -24.29 -1.92
N PHE A 329 -1.85 -23.45 -1.13
CA PHE A 329 -1.14 -22.27 -1.58
C PHE A 329 0.36 -22.58 -1.69
N GLN A 330 0.88 -22.58 -2.92
CA GLN A 330 2.30 -22.70 -3.21
C GLN A 330 3.00 -21.36 -3.04
N LEU A 331 4.05 -21.33 -2.21
CA LEU A 331 4.83 -20.12 -1.96
C LEU A 331 5.96 -19.94 -2.98
N LEU A 332 5.98 -18.77 -3.62
CA LEU A 332 6.90 -18.38 -4.69
C LEU A 332 7.45 -16.97 -4.43
N TRP A 333 8.37 -16.52 -5.29
CA TRP A 333 8.98 -15.19 -5.24
C TRP A 333 8.93 -14.50 -6.59
N ARG A 334 8.78 -13.19 -6.58
CA ARG A 334 8.92 -12.33 -7.76
C ARG A 334 10.04 -11.33 -7.51
N ASP A 335 10.85 -11.08 -8.53
CA ASP A 335 11.87 -10.04 -8.49
C ASP A 335 11.29 -8.67 -8.83
N PHE A 336 11.61 -7.69 -7.98
CA PHE A 336 11.31 -6.26 -8.15
C PHE A 336 12.61 -5.47 -8.17
N GLY A 337 13.46 -5.78 -9.15
CA GLY A 337 14.71 -5.07 -9.35
C GLY A 337 15.74 -5.31 -8.25
N GLY A 338 15.82 -6.54 -7.70
CA GLY A 338 16.78 -6.91 -6.66
C GLY A 338 16.18 -7.17 -5.27
N ILE A 339 14.93 -6.74 -5.03
CA ILE A 339 14.11 -7.24 -3.92
C ILE A 339 13.32 -8.43 -4.45
N LYS A 340 13.48 -9.58 -3.81
CA LYS A 340 12.57 -10.70 -4.01
C LYS A 340 11.42 -10.51 -3.02
N ARG A 341 10.17 -10.51 -3.49
CA ARG A 341 8.94 -10.45 -2.68
C ARG A 341 8.16 -11.75 -2.81
N ASN A 342 7.52 -12.21 -1.74
CA ASN A 342 6.74 -13.45 -1.77
C ASN A 342 5.39 -13.30 -2.46
N PHE A 343 5.00 -14.33 -3.20
CA PHE A 343 3.73 -14.49 -3.91
C PHE A 343 3.19 -15.90 -3.66
N VAL A 344 1.90 -16.11 -3.88
CA VAL A 344 1.28 -17.43 -3.79
C VAL A 344 0.46 -17.79 -5.02
N ASN A 345 0.59 -19.05 -5.44
CA ASN A 345 -0.33 -19.65 -6.41
C ASN A 345 -1.23 -20.66 -5.71
N ILE A 346 -2.50 -20.71 -6.12
CA ILE A 346 -3.41 -21.79 -5.74
C ILE A 346 -3.03 -23.03 -6.56
N LYS A 347 -2.97 -24.19 -5.90
CA LYS A 347 -2.64 -25.49 -6.53
C LYS A 347 -3.51 -26.59 -5.92
N ASN A 348 -4.09 -27.45 -6.75
CA ASN A 348 -4.65 -28.72 -6.32
C ASN A 348 -3.53 -29.76 -6.24
N LEU A 349 -3.30 -30.33 -5.05
CA LEU A 349 -2.25 -31.33 -4.84
C LEU A 349 -2.73 -32.77 -5.04
N GLU A 350 -4.04 -33.01 -4.99
CA GLU A 350 -4.66 -34.34 -5.13
C GLU A 350 -4.97 -34.65 -6.61
N ASP A 351 -5.26 -33.64 -7.43
CA ASP A 351 -5.45 -33.76 -8.87
C ASP A 351 -4.47 -32.86 -9.66
N GLU A 352 -3.50 -33.49 -10.33
CA GLU A 352 -2.51 -32.80 -11.15
C GLU A 352 -3.12 -32.16 -12.41
N PHE A 353 -4.28 -32.65 -12.88
CA PHE A 353 -4.96 -32.19 -14.09
C PHE A 353 -6.09 -31.19 -13.81
N ASP A 354 -6.22 -30.71 -12.58
CA ASP A 354 -7.13 -29.63 -12.21
C ASP A 354 -6.80 -28.35 -13.01
N THR A 355 -7.82 -27.68 -13.55
CA THR A 355 -7.67 -26.46 -14.35
C THR A 355 -6.95 -25.34 -13.60
N ILE A 356 -7.07 -25.28 -12.27
CA ILE A 356 -6.39 -24.31 -11.42
C ILE A 356 -4.86 -24.45 -11.52
N ASN A 357 -4.35 -25.67 -11.70
CA ASN A 357 -2.92 -25.92 -11.84
C ASN A 357 -2.34 -25.32 -13.14
N PHE A 358 -3.19 -24.99 -14.11
CA PHE A 358 -2.81 -24.40 -15.40
C PHE A 358 -2.99 -22.89 -15.47
N LEU A 359 -3.49 -22.23 -14.42
CA LEU A 359 -3.59 -20.77 -14.38
C LEU A 359 -2.27 -20.06 -14.74
N PRO A 360 -1.08 -20.52 -14.30
CA PRO A 360 0.19 -19.90 -14.71
C PRO A 360 0.47 -20.00 -16.22
N ALA A 361 -0.09 -20.99 -16.92
CA ALA A 361 0.02 -21.11 -18.37
C ALA A 361 -0.83 -20.06 -19.08
N LEU A 362 -1.92 -19.60 -18.46
CA LEU A 362 -2.82 -18.58 -18.97
C LEU A 362 -2.41 -17.15 -18.59
N GLY A 363 -1.21 -16.98 -18.01
CA GLY A 363 -0.68 -15.67 -17.63
C GLY A 363 -0.87 -15.30 -16.17
N PHE A 364 -1.59 -16.09 -15.35
CA PHE A 364 -1.80 -15.79 -13.93
C PHE A 364 -0.48 -15.76 -13.14
N GLN A 365 -0.19 -14.61 -12.54
CA GLN A 365 1.12 -14.36 -11.93
C GLN A 365 1.20 -14.82 -10.47
N GLY A 366 0.05 -15.01 -9.83
CA GLY A 366 -0.09 -15.32 -8.42
C GLY A 366 -0.60 -14.13 -7.60
N ILE A 367 -1.11 -14.42 -6.41
CA ILE A 367 -1.59 -13.42 -5.45
C ILE A 367 -0.35 -12.87 -4.72
N SER A 368 -0.26 -11.55 -4.54
CA SER A 368 0.80 -10.96 -3.73
C SER A 368 0.59 -11.29 -2.26
N SER A 369 1.70 -11.37 -1.52
CA SER A 369 1.68 -11.69 -0.10
C SER A 369 1.20 -13.11 0.22
N LEU A 370 1.39 -13.52 1.48
CA LEU A 370 0.84 -14.78 1.98
C LEU A 370 -0.47 -14.48 2.72
N PRO A 371 -1.65 -14.94 2.25
CA PRO A 371 -2.95 -14.62 2.86
C PRO A 371 -3.20 -15.46 4.11
N THR A 372 -2.38 -15.27 5.14
CA THR A 372 -2.35 -16.14 6.31
C THR A 372 -3.65 -16.20 7.11
N GLY A 373 -4.54 -15.22 6.96
CA GLY A 373 -5.91 -15.29 7.45
C GLY A 373 -6.73 -16.47 6.88
N LEU A 374 -6.38 -16.96 5.70
CA LEU A 374 -7.07 -18.09 5.07
C LEU A 374 -6.39 -19.43 5.33
N LEU A 375 -5.19 -19.43 5.92
CA LEU A 375 -4.31 -20.60 5.96
C LEU A 375 -4.24 -21.24 7.36
N ASN A 376 -3.85 -22.51 7.38
CA ASN A 376 -3.48 -23.18 8.63
C ASN A 376 -2.25 -22.52 9.30
N PRO A 377 -2.12 -22.63 10.64
CA PRO A 377 -1.03 -22.01 11.38
C PRO A 377 0.36 -22.41 10.88
N LEU A 378 1.25 -21.43 10.73
CA LEU A 378 2.64 -21.66 10.36
C LEU A 378 3.38 -22.31 11.52
N ASN A 379 3.96 -23.50 11.34
CA ASN A 379 4.75 -24.19 12.38
C ASN A 379 6.26 -23.96 12.27
N LYS A 380 6.71 -23.51 11.10
CA LYS A 380 8.08 -23.20 10.75
C LYS A 380 8.05 -22.30 9.53
N PHE A 381 8.98 -21.36 9.46
CA PHE A 381 9.16 -20.56 8.26
C PHE A 381 10.64 -20.27 8.05
N LYS A 382 11.23 -20.95 7.06
CA LYS A 382 12.68 -20.91 6.81
C LYS A 382 12.98 -20.73 5.32
N ILE A 383 13.89 -19.82 5.01
CA ILE A 383 14.31 -19.52 3.63
C ILE A 383 15.82 -19.65 3.54
N ASN A 384 16.31 -20.33 2.50
CA ASN A 384 17.72 -20.29 2.11
C ASN A 384 17.84 -19.49 0.82
N TYR A 385 18.82 -18.59 0.76
CA TYR A 385 19.02 -17.68 -0.37
C TYR A 385 20.50 -17.44 -0.66
N GLU A 386 20.80 -16.97 -1.86
CA GLU A 386 22.15 -16.65 -2.34
C GLU A 386 22.30 -15.16 -2.68
N VAL A 387 23.50 -14.63 -2.46
CA VAL A 387 23.91 -13.26 -2.79
C VAL A 387 25.10 -13.31 -3.76
N SER A 388 24.81 -13.22 -5.06
CA SER A 388 25.77 -13.38 -6.17
C SER A 388 25.67 -12.24 -7.18
N GLN A 389 26.80 -11.82 -7.77
CA GLN A 389 26.83 -10.79 -8.83
C GLN A 389 26.34 -11.33 -10.19
N SER A 390 25.26 -12.08 -10.16
CA SER A 390 24.77 -12.97 -11.21
C SER A 390 23.28 -13.24 -10.94
N GLU A 391 22.41 -12.89 -11.88
CA GLU A 391 20.97 -13.22 -11.87
C GLU A 391 20.49 -13.45 -13.32
N PRO A 392 19.43 -14.24 -13.53
CA PRO A 392 18.68 -14.27 -14.80
C PRO A 392 18.30 -12.85 -15.23
N ASN A 393 18.57 -12.48 -16.48
CA ASN A 393 18.31 -11.13 -16.98
C ASN A 393 18.06 -11.13 -18.49
N ILE A 394 16.81 -10.86 -18.87
CA ILE A 394 16.37 -10.72 -20.26
C ILE A 394 16.10 -9.24 -20.56
N VAL A 395 16.47 -8.81 -21.76
CA VAL A 395 15.97 -7.58 -22.38
C VAL A 395 15.10 -7.96 -23.57
N ILE A 396 13.88 -7.45 -23.60
CA ILE A 396 12.92 -7.62 -24.69
C ILE A 396 12.81 -6.32 -25.50
N LYS A 397 12.69 -6.45 -26.82
CA LYS A 397 12.53 -5.33 -27.76
C LYS A 397 11.47 -5.65 -28.78
N SER A 398 10.62 -4.68 -29.06
CA SER A 398 9.55 -4.78 -30.04
C SER A 398 9.80 -3.76 -31.14
N LYS A 399 9.72 -4.18 -32.41
CA LYS A 399 9.92 -3.32 -33.57
C LYS A 399 8.90 -3.64 -34.67
N PRO A 400 8.20 -2.65 -35.25
CA PRO A 400 7.33 -2.90 -36.39
C PRO A 400 8.15 -3.33 -37.61
N VAL A 401 7.62 -4.29 -38.38
CA VAL A 401 8.27 -4.79 -39.60
C VAL A 401 8.34 -3.69 -40.67
N ASP A 402 7.26 -2.95 -40.86
CA ASP A 402 7.12 -1.93 -41.91
C ASP A 402 7.62 -0.52 -41.53
N ASN A 403 8.22 -0.35 -40.33
CA ASN A 403 8.72 0.91 -39.75
C ASN A 403 7.74 2.10 -39.70
N ASN A 404 6.55 2.03 -40.30
CA ASN A 404 5.50 3.05 -40.26
C ASN A 404 4.27 2.48 -39.55
N VAL A 405 3.88 3.13 -38.46
CA VAL A 405 2.77 2.71 -37.58
C VAL A 405 1.65 3.74 -37.48
N SER A 406 1.74 4.83 -38.25
CA SER A 406 0.91 6.01 -38.08
C SER A 406 0.03 6.31 -39.29
N TYR A 407 -0.53 5.28 -39.94
CA TYR A 407 -1.47 5.51 -41.04
C TYR A 407 -2.30 4.26 -41.35
N GLY A 408 -3.61 4.33 -41.07
CA GLY A 408 -4.64 3.44 -41.62
C GLY A 408 -5.30 2.55 -40.58
N ALA A 409 -6.53 2.89 -40.18
CA ALA A 409 -7.37 2.09 -39.30
C ALA A 409 -7.59 0.64 -39.80
N TYR A 410 -7.59 0.43 -41.13
CA TYR A 410 -7.80 -0.89 -41.75
C TYR A 410 -6.51 -1.57 -42.20
N ARG A 411 -5.34 -1.07 -41.77
CA ARG A 411 -4.07 -1.77 -41.97
C ARG A 411 -3.85 -2.75 -40.85
N THR A 412 -3.27 -3.89 -41.20
CA THR A 412 -2.68 -4.79 -40.24
C THR A 412 -1.21 -4.45 -40.04
N PHE A 413 -0.71 -4.64 -38.82
CA PHE A 413 0.67 -4.38 -38.45
C PHE A 413 1.34 -5.66 -37.97
N ASP A 414 2.53 -5.93 -38.52
CA ASP A 414 3.38 -7.02 -38.05
C ASP A 414 4.47 -6.47 -37.13
N ILE A 415 4.68 -7.13 -35.99
CA ILE A 415 5.64 -6.72 -34.96
C ILE A 415 6.65 -7.82 -34.74
N ASN A 416 7.92 -7.48 -34.86
CA ASN A 416 9.03 -8.35 -34.50
C ASN A 416 9.40 -8.16 -33.02
N ILE A 417 9.24 -9.21 -32.23
CA ILE A 417 9.54 -9.24 -30.79
C ILE A 417 10.78 -10.10 -30.57
N THR A 418 11.79 -9.52 -29.92
CA THR A 418 13.07 -10.20 -29.63
C THR A 418 13.42 -10.12 -28.16
N ALA A 419 13.52 -11.28 -27.50
CA ALA A 419 14.04 -11.43 -26.15
C ALA A 419 15.51 -11.90 -26.18
N LYS A 420 16.40 -11.21 -25.46
CA LYS A 420 17.82 -11.55 -25.37
C LYS A 420 18.22 -11.74 -23.91
N ASN A 421 18.88 -12.87 -23.60
CA ASN A 421 19.57 -13.01 -22.33
C ASN A 421 20.84 -12.13 -22.32
N VAL A 422 20.80 -11.06 -21.53
CA VAL A 422 21.91 -10.10 -21.33
C VAL A 422 22.67 -10.35 -20.02
N GLY A 423 22.16 -11.24 -19.18
CA GLY A 423 22.82 -11.75 -17.99
C GLY A 423 23.97 -12.71 -18.30
N ASN A 424 24.63 -13.14 -17.23
CA ASN A 424 25.69 -14.14 -17.26
C ASN A 424 25.22 -15.52 -16.80
N GLU A 425 24.02 -15.63 -16.22
CA GLU A 425 23.35 -16.89 -15.91
C GLU A 425 22.42 -17.32 -17.04
N THR A 426 22.21 -18.63 -17.15
CA THR A 426 21.18 -19.21 -18.02
C THR A 426 19.80 -18.87 -17.46
N VAL A 427 18.94 -18.33 -18.33
CA VAL A 427 17.53 -18.06 -18.00
C VAL A 427 16.70 -19.29 -18.33
N TRP A 428 15.65 -19.57 -17.56
CA TRP A 428 14.77 -20.71 -17.80
C TRP A 428 13.33 -20.25 -18.01
N GLY A 429 12.56 -20.99 -18.82
CA GLY A 429 11.12 -20.78 -18.90
C GLY A 429 10.41 -21.05 -17.57
N THR A 430 9.14 -20.72 -17.48
CA THR A 430 8.28 -21.07 -16.34
C THR A 430 7.92 -22.56 -16.43
N PRO A 431 8.04 -23.35 -15.35
CA PRO A 431 7.55 -24.72 -15.36
C PRO A 431 6.05 -24.76 -15.64
N THR A 432 5.65 -25.54 -16.65
CA THR A 432 4.27 -25.62 -17.12
C THR A 432 3.85 -27.08 -17.17
N PRO A 433 2.93 -27.52 -16.29
CA PRO A 433 2.37 -28.85 -16.36
C PRO A 433 1.69 -29.06 -17.72
N ILE A 434 1.90 -30.23 -18.34
CA ILE A 434 1.22 -30.61 -19.57
C ILE A 434 0.27 -31.75 -19.23
N PRO A 435 -1.04 -31.64 -19.54
CA PRO A 435 -2.06 -32.57 -19.07
C PRO A 435 -2.08 -33.89 -19.87
N LEU A 436 -0.91 -34.47 -20.16
CA LEU A 436 -0.76 -35.67 -20.99
C LEU A 436 0.32 -36.58 -20.43
N ASP A 437 -0.06 -37.83 -20.17
CA ASP A 437 0.90 -38.87 -19.79
C ASP A 437 1.61 -39.47 -21.02
N LEU A 438 2.75 -40.12 -20.77
CA LEU A 438 3.55 -40.74 -21.83
C LEU A 438 2.77 -41.79 -22.64
N PRO A 439 1.97 -42.71 -22.04
CA PRO A 439 1.10 -43.62 -22.79
C PRO A 439 0.17 -42.93 -23.78
N THR A 440 -0.50 -41.85 -23.37
CA THR A 440 -1.44 -41.11 -24.21
C THR A 440 -0.73 -40.44 -25.38
N ILE A 441 0.43 -39.81 -25.13
CA ILE A 441 1.21 -39.17 -26.19
C ILE A 441 1.70 -40.18 -27.24
N PHE A 442 2.08 -41.40 -26.84
CA PHE A 442 2.45 -42.46 -27.79
C PHE A 442 1.28 -42.86 -28.70
N GLN A 443 0.06 -42.93 -28.16
CA GLN A 443 -1.14 -43.22 -28.95
C GLN A 443 -1.45 -42.09 -29.94
N ILE A 444 -1.36 -40.83 -29.49
CA ILE A 444 -1.56 -39.64 -30.34
C ILE A 444 -0.52 -39.62 -31.48
N LEU A 445 0.77 -39.79 -31.16
CA LEU A 445 1.86 -39.81 -32.14
C LEU A 445 1.61 -40.88 -33.19
N VAL A 446 1.37 -42.13 -32.79
CA VAL A 446 1.16 -43.23 -33.76
C VAL A 446 -0.07 -42.96 -34.63
N PHE A 447 -1.14 -42.40 -34.08
CA PHE A 447 -2.35 -42.07 -34.84
C PHE A 447 -2.12 -40.96 -35.87
N LEU A 448 -1.50 -39.85 -35.47
CA LEU A 448 -1.27 -38.69 -36.34
C LEU A 448 -0.26 -38.97 -37.46
N GLU A 449 0.75 -39.80 -37.18
CA GLU A 449 1.72 -40.24 -38.19
C GLU A 449 1.20 -41.39 -39.08
N GLY A 450 -0.10 -41.74 -38.97
CA GLY A 450 -0.75 -42.73 -39.85
C GLY A 450 -0.49 -44.20 -39.50
N GLY A 451 0.09 -44.48 -38.33
CA GLY A 451 0.35 -45.82 -37.82
C GLY A 451 -0.87 -46.49 -37.16
N ASN A 452 -0.70 -47.75 -36.74
CA ASN A 452 -1.74 -48.51 -36.07
C ASN A 452 -1.67 -48.34 -34.55
N ILE A 453 -2.60 -47.57 -33.99
CA ILE A 453 -2.68 -47.23 -32.56
C ILE A 453 -2.63 -48.43 -31.61
N ASN A 454 -3.11 -49.61 -32.04
CA ASN A 454 -3.09 -50.83 -31.23
C ASN A 454 -1.67 -51.32 -30.91
N TYR A 455 -0.66 -50.87 -31.65
CA TYR A 455 0.75 -51.20 -31.46
C TYR A 455 1.54 -50.07 -30.76
N ALA A 456 0.89 -49.00 -30.30
CA ALA A 456 1.56 -47.89 -29.60
C ALA A 456 2.24 -48.35 -28.30
N ASP A 457 1.59 -49.22 -27.52
CA ASP A 457 2.19 -49.82 -26.33
C ASP A 457 3.35 -50.76 -26.66
N ASP A 458 3.27 -51.50 -27.77
CA ASP A 458 4.34 -52.38 -28.25
C ASP A 458 5.57 -51.58 -28.68
N LEU A 459 5.36 -50.43 -29.35
CA LEU A 459 6.42 -49.47 -29.65
C LEU A 459 7.09 -48.95 -28.39
N ARG A 460 6.31 -48.49 -27.41
CA ARG A 460 6.82 -48.02 -26.12
C ARG A 460 7.66 -49.10 -25.42
N ASN A 461 7.17 -50.33 -25.38
CA ASN A 461 7.82 -51.46 -24.72
C ASN A 461 9.13 -51.88 -25.42
N GLU A 462 9.14 -51.94 -26.76
CA GLU A 462 10.36 -52.26 -27.50
C GLU A 462 11.40 -51.14 -27.42
N ILE A 463 10.99 -49.87 -27.44
CA ILE A 463 11.91 -48.74 -27.19
C ILE A 463 12.55 -48.89 -25.81
N TRP A 464 11.75 -49.08 -24.76
CA TRP A 464 12.30 -49.22 -23.40
C TRP A 464 13.27 -50.40 -23.26
N LYS A 465 12.95 -51.52 -23.90
CA LYS A 465 13.83 -52.70 -23.94
C LYS A 465 15.17 -52.40 -24.61
N GLN A 466 15.18 -51.65 -25.71
CA GLN A 466 16.43 -51.24 -26.36
C GLN A 466 17.19 -50.20 -25.55
N VAL A 467 16.51 -49.18 -25.01
CA VAL A 467 17.11 -48.16 -24.13
C VAL A 467 17.78 -48.82 -22.92
N LYS A 468 17.10 -49.76 -22.27
CA LYS A 468 17.65 -50.52 -21.13
C LYS A 468 18.86 -51.38 -21.52
N ASN A 469 18.94 -51.83 -22.77
CA ASN A 469 20.07 -52.62 -23.26
C ASN A 469 21.30 -51.76 -23.60
N GLU A 470 21.11 -50.65 -24.31
CA GLU A 470 22.18 -49.77 -24.81
C GLU A 470 22.65 -48.77 -23.74
N TYR A 471 21.72 -48.18 -22.98
CA TYR A 471 21.99 -47.15 -21.97
C TYR A 471 21.83 -47.69 -20.54
N ARG A 472 22.39 -48.87 -20.28
CA ARG A 472 22.33 -49.53 -18.95
C ARG A 472 22.77 -48.59 -17.83
N HIS A 473 21.93 -48.46 -16.81
CA HIS A 473 22.14 -47.62 -15.64
C HIS A 473 22.19 -46.10 -15.89
N GLN A 474 21.82 -45.63 -17.09
CA GLN A 474 21.67 -44.19 -17.35
C GLN A 474 20.25 -43.68 -17.07
N TYR A 475 19.23 -44.53 -17.22
CA TYR A 475 17.82 -44.20 -17.04
C TYR A 475 17.12 -45.30 -16.24
N ASN A 476 16.22 -44.93 -15.34
CA ASN A 476 15.46 -45.85 -14.51
C ASN A 476 14.17 -46.33 -15.18
N ASN A 477 13.52 -45.45 -15.95
CA ASN A 477 12.30 -45.72 -16.71
C ASN A 477 12.31 -44.96 -18.05
N LEU A 478 11.25 -45.13 -18.84
CA LEU A 478 11.11 -44.47 -20.14
C LEU A 478 10.70 -42.98 -20.01
N GLU A 479 10.05 -42.61 -18.92
CA GLU A 479 9.69 -41.21 -18.64
C GLU A 479 10.93 -40.35 -18.45
N GLU A 480 11.90 -40.79 -17.64
CA GLU A 480 13.22 -40.17 -17.47
C GLU A 480 14.02 -40.12 -18.78
N PHE A 481 13.80 -41.09 -19.69
CA PHE A 481 14.42 -41.06 -21.01
C PHE A 481 13.85 -39.95 -21.89
N PHE A 482 12.56 -39.62 -21.78
CA PHE A 482 11.91 -38.56 -22.57
C PHE A 482 11.67 -37.27 -21.80
N ASN A 483 12.21 -37.14 -20.58
CA ASN A 483 12.01 -36.00 -19.66
C ASN A 483 10.55 -35.77 -19.21
N PHE A 484 9.74 -36.81 -19.17
CA PHE A 484 8.36 -36.77 -18.64
C PHE A 484 8.31 -36.80 -17.10
N ASP A 485 9.45 -36.97 -16.44
CA ASP A 485 9.59 -36.94 -14.98
C ASP A 485 9.66 -35.52 -14.40
N LYS A 486 9.60 -34.49 -15.26
CA LYS A 486 9.64 -33.07 -14.90
C LYS A 486 8.69 -32.26 -15.77
N ASP A 487 8.17 -31.18 -15.20
CA ASP A 487 7.41 -30.21 -15.99
C ASP A 487 8.32 -29.50 -17.02
N PRO A 488 7.90 -29.41 -18.30
CA PRO A 488 8.63 -28.64 -19.29
C PRO A 488 8.63 -27.16 -18.91
N ARG A 489 9.62 -26.42 -19.38
CA ARG A 489 9.74 -24.98 -19.09
C ARG A 489 9.46 -24.15 -20.32
N ILE A 490 8.46 -23.28 -20.23
CA ILE A 490 7.92 -22.51 -21.35
C ILE A 490 8.12 -21.01 -21.09
N PHE A 491 8.61 -20.30 -22.09
CA PHE A 491 8.64 -18.84 -22.10
C PHE A 491 7.28 -18.34 -22.58
N ASN A 492 6.60 -17.61 -21.69
CA ASN A 492 5.30 -17.01 -21.92
C ASN A 492 5.51 -15.56 -22.36
N PHE A 493 5.07 -15.23 -23.56
CA PHE A 493 5.05 -13.88 -24.09
C PHE A 493 3.62 -13.39 -24.16
N ASP A 494 3.42 -12.20 -23.64
CA ASP A 494 2.23 -11.39 -23.88
C ASP A 494 2.68 -10.32 -24.88
N SER A 495 2.31 -10.50 -26.15
CA SER A 495 2.77 -9.64 -27.24
C SER A 495 2.13 -8.25 -27.17
N LEU A 496 0.89 -8.17 -26.67
CA LEU A 496 0.07 -6.96 -26.68
C LEU A 496 0.21 -6.12 -25.39
N GLY A 497 0.55 -6.76 -24.28
CA GLY A 497 0.63 -6.16 -22.95
C GLY A 497 -0.72 -6.08 -22.25
N ASP A 498 -1.72 -6.86 -22.67
CA ASP A 498 -3.08 -6.86 -22.12
C ASP A 498 -3.27 -7.84 -20.94
N GLY A 499 -2.21 -8.59 -20.60
CA GLY A 499 -2.21 -9.58 -19.53
C GLY A 499 -2.43 -11.01 -20.02
N ALA A 500 -2.81 -11.22 -21.28
CA ALA A 500 -2.99 -12.54 -21.86
C ALA A 500 -1.69 -13.03 -22.55
N THR A 501 -1.28 -14.26 -22.25
CA THR A 501 -0.15 -14.88 -22.97
C THR A 501 -0.63 -15.42 -24.31
N ASP A 502 -0.11 -14.88 -25.41
CA ASP A 502 -0.50 -15.22 -26.78
C ASP A 502 0.58 -15.99 -27.55
N TYR A 503 1.84 -15.90 -27.14
CA TYR A 503 2.94 -16.66 -27.74
C TYR A 503 3.74 -17.47 -26.71
N TYR A 504 4.05 -18.72 -27.08
CA TYR A 504 4.71 -19.70 -26.22
C TYR A 504 5.95 -20.26 -26.91
N HIS A 505 7.07 -20.33 -26.16
CA HIS A 505 8.29 -20.97 -26.63
C HIS A 505 8.85 -21.96 -25.60
N PRO A 506 8.92 -23.27 -25.90
CA PRO A 506 8.30 -23.96 -27.04
C PRO A 506 6.76 -23.91 -26.98
N ASN A 507 6.07 -24.04 -28.12
CA ASN A 507 4.61 -23.90 -28.18
C ASN A 507 3.90 -25.21 -27.77
N PRO A 508 3.20 -25.27 -26.62
CA PRO A 508 2.51 -26.47 -26.15
C PRO A 508 1.20 -26.76 -26.90
N PHE A 509 0.64 -25.78 -27.62
CA PHE A 509 -0.59 -25.92 -28.38
C PHE A 509 -0.37 -26.49 -29.79
N ASN A 510 0.88 -26.57 -30.24
CA ASN A 510 1.22 -27.32 -31.44
C ASN A 510 1.39 -28.80 -31.09
N ILE A 511 0.50 -29.65 -31.61
CA ILE A 511 0.47 -31.09 -31.29
C ILE A 511 1.79 -31.82 -31.60
N THR A 512 2.53 -31.38 -32.62
CA THR A 512 3.83 -31.97 -32.98
C THR A 512 4.93 -31.61 -31.99
N SER A 513 4.79 -30.50 -31.27
CA SER A 513 5.69 -30.13 -30.17
C SER A 513 5.48 -31.02 -28.94
N LEU A 514 4.34 -31.70 -28.82
CA LEU A 514 4.05 -32.57 -27.67
C LEU A 514 4.67 -33.97 -27.80
N TYR A 515 5.23 -34.30 -28.98
CA TYR A 515 5.87 -35.60 -29.21
C TYR A 515 7.09 -35.81 -28.30
N PRO A 516 7.32 -37.03 -27.78
CA PRO A 516 8.46 -37.30 -26.90
C PRO A 516 9.76 -37.07 -27.65
N TYR A 517 10.76 -36.48 -26.98
CA TYR A 517 12.03 -36.14 -27.61
C TYR A 517 13.23 -36.72 -26.87
N ASN A 518 14.17 -37.31 -27.62
CA ASN A 518 15.52 -37.58 -27.13
C ASN A 518 16.50 -37.69 -28.30
N GLU A 519 17.62 -36.96 -28.26
CA GLU A 519 18.68 -37.01 -29.29
C GLU A 519 19.25 -38.44 -29.51
N LYS A 520 19.20 -39.30 -28.49
CA LYS A 520 19.65 -40.70 -28.54
C LYS A 520 18.69 -41.62 -29.29
N MET A 521 17.47 -41.16 -29.59
CA MET A 521 16.44 -41.97 -30.23
C MET A 521 16.85 -42.38 -31.66
N ASP A 522 17.68 -41.58 -32.33
CA ASP A 522 18.25 -41.91 -33.64
C ASP A 522 18.94 -43.29 -33.67
N HIS A 523 19.75 -43.55 -32.64
CA HIS A 523 20.46 -44.82 -32.50
C HIS A 523 19.52 -45.98 -32.16
N ILE A 524 18.50 -45.73 -31.35
CA ILE A 524 17.48 -46.72 -30.99
C ILE A 524 16.64 -47.09 -32.21
N ILE A 525 16.26 -46.13 -33.04
CA ILE A 525 15.53 -46.35 -34.29
C ILE A 525 16.37 -47.20 -35.26
N ASP A 526 17.68 -46.96 -35.37
CA ASP A 526 18.57 -47.79 -36.21
C ASP A 526 18.64 -49.26 -35.74
N ILE A 527 18.49 -49.52 -34.44
CA ILE A 527 18.41 -50.87 -33.88
C ILE A 527 17.03 -51.48 -34.19
N LEU A 528 15.96 -50.73 -33.95
CA LEU A 528 14.59 -51.16 -34.23
C LEU A 528 14.41 -51.47 -35.71
N ALA A 529 14.99 -50.69 -36.62
CA ALA A 529 14.90 -50.87 -38.08
C ALA A 529 15.41 -52.25 -38.56
N LYS A 530 16.16 -52.97 -37.72
CA LYS A 530 16.58 -54.37 -37.99
C LYS A 530 15.48 -55.40 -37.70
N LEU A 531 14.32 -54.97 -37.21
CA LEU A 531 13.12 -55.77 -36.94
C LEU A 531 12.01 -55.45 -37.96
N PRO A 532 12.12 -55.93 -39.22
CA PRO A 532 11.21 -55.53 -40.30
C PRO A 532 9.74 -55.92 -40.08
N THR A 533 9.46 -56.95 -39.28
CA THR A 533 8.08 -57.34 -38.92
C THR A 533 7.40 -56.31 -38.03
N PHE A 534 8.15 -55.68 -37.13
CA PHE A 534 7.62 -54.69 -36.18
C PHE A 534 7.10 -53.43 -36.87
N PHE A 535 7.85 -52.90 -37.86
CA PHE A 535 7.43 -51.75 -38.65
C PHE A 535 6.23 -52.05 -39.56
N LEU A 536 6.09 -53.30 -40.00
CA LEU A 536 4.95 -53.73 -40.81
C LEU A 536 3.65 -53.73 -39.99
N ASP A 537 3.74 -54.11 -38.72
CA ASP A 537 2.61 -54.13 -37.78
C ASP A 537 2.27 -52.71 -37.27
N LEU A 538 3.29 -51.88 -37.01
CA LEU A 538 3.15 -50.47 -36.61
C LEU A 538 2.59 -49.59 -37.73
N ALA A 539 2.76 -50.00 -39.00
CA ALA A 539 2.37 -49.25 -40.20
C ALA A 539 3.06 -47.87 -40.31
N MET A 540 4.28 -47.75 -39.80
CA MET A 540 5.13 -46.56 -39.91
C MET A 540 6.49 -46.94 -40.52
N THR A 541 7.22 -45.97 -41.03
CA THR A 541 8.61 -46.11 -41.50
C THR A 541 9.61 -45.66 -40.44
N PRO A 542 10.88 -46.13 -40.50
CA PRO A 542 11.93 -45.61 -39.62
C PRO A 542 12.18 -44.10 -39.77
N THR A 543 11.90 -43.53 -40.94
CA THR A 543 12.05 -42.09 -41.19
C THR A 543 10.95 -41.30 -40.49
N GLU A 544 9.69 -41.73 -40.57
CA GLU A 544 8.56 -41.09 -39.88
C GLU A 544 8.74 -41.13 -38.35
N LEU A 545 9.19 -42.27 -37.78
CA LEU A 545 9.54 -42.32 -36.35
C LEU A 545 10.69 -41.37 -36.00
N ARG A 546 11.68 -41.20 -36.87
CA ARG A 546 12.80 -40.30 -36.64
C ARG A 546 12.35 -38.85 -36.63
N GLU A 547 11.50 -38.46 -37.57
CA GLU A 547 10.92 -37.12 -37.63
C GLU A 547 10.05 -36.82 -36.38
N ALA A 548 9.30 -37.81 -35.88
CA ALA A 548 8.48 -37.65 -34.70
C ALA A 548 9.28 -37.50 -33.39
N PHE A 549 10.29 -38.34 -33.15
CA PHE A 549 11.02 -38.36 -31.87
C PHE A 549 12.24 -37.43 -31.79
N ILE A 550 12.64 -36.80 -32.91
CA ILE A 550 13.79 -35.89 -32.99
C ILE A 550 13.34 -34.50 -33.45
N ASN A 551 12.06 -34.17 -33.26
CA ASN A 551 11.56 -32.83 -33.47
C ASN A 551 12.24 -31.87 -32.48
N PRO A 552 13.14 -30.95 -32.94
CA PRO A 552 13.87 -30.08 -32.04
C PRO A 552 12.96 -29.06 -31.34
N TYR A 553 11.74 -28.83 -31.84
CA TYR A 553 10.75 -27.94 -31.26
C TYR A 553 9.88 -28.59 -30.18
N SER A 554 10.14 -29.86 -29.85
CA SER A 554 9.41 -30.55 -28.79
C SER A 554 9.49 -29.81 -27.46
N VAL A 555 8.38 -29.76 -26.73
CA VAL A 555 8.32 -29.25 -25.35
C VAL A 555 9.15 -30.12 -24.41
N TRP A 556 9.47 -31.36 -24.78
CA TRP A 556 10.27 -32.29 -23.98
C TRP A 556 11.78 -32.22 -24.27
N ASN A 557 12.19 -31.33 -25.18
CA ASN A 557 13.60 -31.03 -25.42
C ASN A 557 14.13 -30.04 -24.38
N GLU A 558 15.01 -30.49 -23.48
CA GLU A 558 15.58 -29.64 -22.42
C GLU A 558 16.35 -28.42 -22.96
N GLU A 559 16.82 -28.44 -24.21
CA GLU A 559 17.48 -27.27 -24.82
C GLU A 559 16.50 -26.11 -25.09
N ASN A 560 15.20 -26.37 -25.24
CA ASN A 560 14.17 -25.35 -25.39
C ASN A 560 13.74 -24.73 -24.06
N TRP A 561 14.06 -25.37 -22.94
CA TRP A 561 13.68 -24.92 -21.58
C TRP A 561 14.51 -23.72 -21.09
N LYS A 562 15.59 -23.41 -21.80
CA LYS A 562 16.62 -22.49 -21.34
C LYS A 562 17.09 -21.55 -22.43
N LEU A 563 17.52 -20.37 -22.00
CA LEU A 563 18.15 -19.36 -22.83
C LEU A 563 19.52 -19.04 -22.26
N GLU A 564 20.57 -19.58 -22.89
CA GLU A 564 21.96 -19.35 -22.48
C GLU A 564 22.38 -17.88 -22.67
N PRO A 565 23.41 -17.39 -21.95
CA PRO A 565 23.89 -16.01 -22.06
C PRO A 565 24.15 -15.59 -23.52
N ASN A 566 23.67 -14.39 -23.89
CA ASN A 566 23.72 -13.80 -25.23
C ASN A 566 22.91 -14.51 -26.32
N ARG A 567 22.10 -15.52 -26.00
CA ARG A 567 21.13 -16.11 -26.93
C ARG A 567 19.85 -15.28 -27.00
N THR A 568 19.11 -15.45 -28.10
CA THR A 568 17.89 -14.70 -28.40
C THR A 568 16.77 -15.62 -28.83
N ILE A 569 15.55 -15.27 -28.45
CA ILE A 569 14.29 -15.80 -28.99
C ILE A 569 13.64 -14.66 -29.78
N THR A 570 13.20 -14.94 -30.99
CA THR A 570 12.58 -13.94 -31.88
C THR A 570 11.36 -14.57 -32.57
N TYR A 571 10.25 -13.84 -32.59
CA TYR A 571 9.06 -14.20 -33.37
C TYR A 571 8.39 -12.93 -33.93
N ILE A 572 7.42 -13.14 -34.83
CA ILE A 572 6.62 -12.07 -35.43
C ILE A 572 5.18 -12.27 -34.93
N SER A 573 4.64 -11.23 -34.29
CA SER A 573 3.21 -11.11 -34.04
C SER A 573 2.59 -10.50 -35.29
N GLU A 574 1.75 -11.25 -35.99
CA GLU A 574 1.17 -10.88 -37.28
C GLU A 574 -0.25 -10.34 -37.11
N ASP A 575 -0.70 -9.56 -38.09
CA ASP A 575 -2.11 -9.18 -38.27
C ASP A 575 -2.76 -8.32 -37.16
N LEU A 576 -1.99 -7.49 -36.43
CA LEU A 576 -2.56 -6.55 -35.47
C LEU A 576 -3.43 -5.50 -36.18
N SER A 577 -4.72 -5.42 -35.86
CA SER A 577 -5.66 -4.42 -36.41
C SER A 577 -6.12 -3.44 -35.33
N ILE A 578 -6.19 -2.15 -35.69
CA ILE A 578 -6.73 -1.06 -34.85
C ILE A 578 -8.05 -0.50 -35.41
N SER A 579 -8.72 -1.25 -36.29
CA SER A 579 -9.92 -0.78 -37.01
C SER A 579 -11.11 -0.47 -36.08
N ASN A 580 -11.15 -1.11 -34.91
CA ASN A 580 -12.16 -0.87 -33.88
C ASN A 580 -12.05 0.52 -33.23
N LEU A 581 -10.91 1.21 -33.39
CA LEU A 581 -10.69 2.56 -32.88
C LEU A 581 -10.98 3.64 -33.94
N ASP A 582 -11.43 3.30 -35.15
CA ASP A 582 -11.75 4.31 -36.18
C ASP A 582 -12.94 5.18 -35.73
N SER A 583 -12.76 6.50 -35.73
CA SER A 583 -13.83 7.46 -35.41
C SER A 583 -13.73 8.72 -36.27
N PHE A 584 -14.81 9.48 -36.32
CA PHE A 584 -14.93 10.65 -37.17
C PHE A 584 -15.64 11.79 -36.44
N THR A 585 -15.11 13.00 -36.59
CA THR A 585 -15.71 14.23 -36.05
C THR A 585 -16.34 15.06 -37.17
N ASN A 586 -17.58 15.49 -36.97
CA ASN A 586 -18.26 16.41 -37.88
C ASN A 586 -17.62 17.80 -37.81
N PHE A 587 -17.18 18.35 -38.95
CA PHE A 587 -16.63 19.71 -39.03
C PHE A 587 -17.46 20.63 -39.93
N HIS A 588 -18.38 20.10 -40.74
CA HIS A 588 -19.25 20.90 -41.60
C HIS A 588 -20.55 20.18 -41.92
N ARG A 589 -21.66 20.92 -41.93
CA ARG A 589 -22.97 20.42 -42.34
C ARG A 589 -23.40 21.12 -43.61
N ILE A 590 -23.89 20.36 -44.59
CA ILE A 590 -24.52 20.91 -45.78
C ILE A 590 -26.02 20.67 -45.69
N ASP A 591 -26.79 21.73 -45.87
CA ASP A 591 -28.23 21.65 -45.96
C ASP A 591 -28.64 21.53 -47.44
N PHE A 592 -29.76 20.84 -47.71
CA PHE A 592 -30.31 20.82 -49.07
C PHE A 592 -30.92 22.19 -49.41
N THR A 593 -30.75 22.62 -50.66
CA THR A 593 -31.17 23.93 -51.14
C THR A 593 -32.68 23.94 -51.42
N ILE A 594 -33.39 24.93 -50.85
CA ILE A 594 -34.81 25.20 -51.15
C ILE A 594 -34.87 26.41 -52.11
N ASP A 595 -35.00 26.16 -53.41
CA ASP A 595 -35.02 27.24 -54.41
C ASP A 595 -36.44 27.82 -54.57
N ASN A 596 -36.66 29.06 -54.12
CA ASN A 596 -37.92 29.80 -54.26
C ASN A 596 -38.16 30.33 -55.70
N ASN A 597 -37.57 29.71 -56.70
CA ASN A 597 -37.61 30.14 -58.09
C ASN A 597 -39.04 30.03 -58.65
N PRO A 598 -39.56 31.06 -59.34
CA PRO A 598 -40.89 31.01 -59.96
C PRO A 598 -40.99 30.09 -61.19
N ASN A 599 -39.95 29.31 -61.52
CA ASN A 599 -39.96 28.36 -62.63
C ASN A 599 -40.31 26.94 -62.12
N PRO A 600 -41.53 26.43 -62.37
CA PRO A 600 -42.00 25.15 -61.81
C PRO A 600 -41.23 23.93 -62.32
N ASN A 601 -40.40 24.08 -63.37
CA ASN A 601 -39.57 22.99 -63.91
C ASN A 601 -38.20 22.84 -63.22
N LEU A 602 -37.87 23.69 -62.24
CA LEU A 602 -36.54 23.78 -61.60
C LEU A 602 -36.61 23.91 -60.06
N GLN A 603 -37.78 23.73 -59.44
CA GLN A 603 -37.93 23.78 -57.98
C GLN A 603 -37.35 22.52 -57.35
N LEU A 604 -36.46 22.68 -56.37
CA LEU A 604 -35.85 21.63 -55.56
C LEU A 604 -36.11 21.96 -54.07
N PRO A 605 -36.42 20.97 -53.20
CA PRO A 605 -36.61 19.55 -53.52
C PRO A 605 -37.81 19.31 -54.46
N ARG A 606 -37.71 18.30 -55.33
CA ARG A 606 -38.67 18.04 -56.41
C ARG A 606 -39.33 16.68 -56.25
N VAL A 607 -40.64 16.63 -56.08
CA VAL A 607 -41.43 15.41 -56.19
C VAL A 607 -41.63 15.08 -57.67
N ILE A 608 -41.08 13.94 -58.12
CA ILE A 608 -41.19 13.42 -59.50
C ILE A 608 -42.44 12.55 -59.63
N TYR A 609 -42.72 11.72 -58.62
CA TYR A 609 -43.93 10.91 -58.47
C TYR A 609 -44.44 11.08 -57.03
N GLY A 610 -45.74 11.34 -56.84
CA GLY A 610 -46.36 11.54 -55.53
C GLY A 610 -47.07 12.90 -55.35
N GLU A 611 -47.97 13.00 -54.37
CA GLU A 611 -48.71 14.22 -54.03
C GLU A 611 -48.48 14.65 -52.56
N GLU A 612 -48.10 15.92 -52.36
CA GLU A 612 -47.89 16.50 -51.02
C GLU A 612 -49.20 16.67 -50.24
N TYR A 613 -49.20 16.33 -48.94
CA TYR A 613 -50.39 16.46 -48.08
C TYR A 613 -50.45 17.80 -47.35
N GLY A 614 -51.63 18.44 -47.36
CA GLY A 614 -52.01 19.43 -46.34
C GLY A 614 -51.21 20.73 -46.29
N GLY A 615 -50.46 21.10 -47.34
CA GLY A 615 -49.60 22.29 -47.31
C GLY A 615 -48.32 22.11 -46.51
N THR A 616 -47.92 20.86 -46.25
CA THR A 616 -46.59 20.52 -45.72
C THR A 616 -45.56 20.79 -46.82
N THR A 617 -45.16 22.05 -46.98
CA THR A 617 -43.99 22.40 -47.80
C THR A 617 -42.74 22.17 -46.96
N PRO A 618 -41.63 21.67 -47.52
CA PRO A 618 -40.38 21.59 -46.78
C PRO A 618 -39.90 23.02 -46.46
N GLU A 619 -40.17 23.52 -45.25
CA GLU A 619 -39.61 24.80 -44.79
C GLU A 619 -38.19 24.65 -44.21
N MET A 620 -37.71 23.43 -43.96
CA MET A 620 -36.57 23.27 -43.04
C MET A 620 -35.25 22.85 -43.66
N ALA A 621 -34.24 23.61 -43.23
CA ALA A 621 -32.84 23.27 -43.23
C ALA A 621 -32.31 22.88 -41.81
N LEU A 622 -33.13 22.62 -40.77
CA LEU A 622 -32.63 22.33 -39.39
C LEU A 622 -33.55 21.46 -38.49
N LEU A 623 -33.02 21.03 -37.33
CA LEU A 623 -33.61 20.27 -36.19
C LEU A 623 -34.80 20.90 -35.43
N ASN A 624 -35.34 22.07 -35.82
CA ASN A 624 -36.10 22.95 -34.92
C ASN A 624 -37.58 23.27 -35.27
N ASP A 625 -38.22 22.58 -36.23
CA ASP A 625 -39.62 22.90 -36.62
C ASP A 625 -40.67 21.93 -36.08
N PHE A 626 -40.29 20.69 -35.78
CA PHE A 626 -41.24 19.65 -35.34
C PHE A 626 -42.42 19.37 -36.31
N GLU A 627 -42.33 19.78 -37.59
CA GLU A 627 -43.33 19.48 -38.63
C GLU A 627 -42.80 18.46 -39.64
N ASP A 628 -43.60 17.43 -39.93
CA ASP A 628 -43.22 16.34 -40.84
C ASP A 628 -43.63 16.67 -42.30
N TRP A 629 -42.75 16.44 -43.28
CA TRP A 629 -43.09 16.54 -44.70
C TRP A 629 -43.72 15.25 -45.21
N ILE A 630 -45.02 15.28 -45.55
CA ILE A 630 -45.80 14.08 -45.87
C ILE A 630 -46.17 14.05 -47.35
N ILE A 631 -45.79 12.98 -48.04
CA ILE A 631 -46.06 12.76 -49.47
C ILE A 631 -46.80 11.44 -49.64
N TYR A 632 -47.93 11.46 -50.35
CA TYR A 632 -48.67 10.26 -50.75
C TYR A 632 -48.16 9.73 -52.09
N SER A 633 -48.22 8.42 -52.25
CA SER A 633 -47.89 7.75 -53.49
C SER A 633 -48.85 8.13 -54.62
N GLU A 634 -48.30 8.28 -55.82
CA GLU A 634 -49.08 8.48 -57.05
C GLU A 634 -49.11 7.19 -57.86
N ASP A 635 -50.24 6.93 -58.52
CA ASP A 635 -50.48 5.72 -59.29
C ASP A 635 -49.68 5.76 -60.62
N TYR A 636 -48.68 4.88 -60.77
CA TYR A 636 -47.71 4.86 -61.85
C TYR A 636 -47.51 3.44 -62.42
N TYR A 637 -48.05 3.17 -63.62
CA TYR A 637 -47.91 1.86 -64.32
C TYR A 637 -48.28 0.62 -63.48
N ASP A 638 -49.49 0.61 -62.89
CA ASP A 638 -50.04 -0.48 -62.06
C ASP A 638 -49.32 -0.67 -60.69
N GLN A 639 -48.54 0.31 -60.25
CA GLN A 639 -47.93 0.39 -58.92
C GLN A 639 -48.00 1.83 -58.38
N ASN A 640 -48.11 1.97 -57.07
CA ASN A 640 -48.01 3.26 -56.40
C ASN A 640 -46.54 3.62 -56.22
N ALA A 641 -46.15 4.85 -56.59
CA ALA A 641 -44.75 5.28 -56.55
C ALA A 641 -44.58 6.65 -55.87
N ILE A 642 -43.48 6.81 -55.14
CA ILE A 642 -42.95 8.10 -54.69
C ILE A 642 -41.52 8.21 -55.20
N GLU A 643 -41.14 9.35 -55.80
CA GLU A 643 -39.74 9.70 -56.07
C GLU A 643 -39.53 11.19 -55.78
N ILE A 644 -38.51 11.52 -54.99
CA ILE A 644 -38.18 12.88 -54.58
C ILE A 644 -36.70 13.12 -54.82
N GLN A 645 -36.36 14.19 -55.53
CA GLN A 645 -34.98 14.59 -55.82
C GLN A 645 -34.58 15.81 -55.02
N PHE A 646 -33.37 15.80 -54.48
CA PHE A 646 -32.80 16.83 -53.61
C PHE A 646 -31.44 17.28 -54.15
N LEU A 647 -31.14 18.56 -53.96
CA LEU A 647 -29.83 19.12 -54.25
C LEU A 647 -29.31 19.79 -52.98
N ALA A 648 -28.12 19.43 -52.56
CA ALA A 648 -27.43 20.07 -51.45
C ALA A 648 -26.18 20.75 -51.98
N SER A 649 -26.01 22.04 -51.69
CA SER A 649 -24.88 22.82 -52.18
C SER A 649 -24.29 23.64 -51.05
N ASN A 650 -22.97 23.82 -51.06
CA ASN A 650 -22.29 24.56 -50.02
C ASN A 650 -22.46 26.07 -50.21
N GLU A 651 -23.36 26.69 -49.43
CA GLU A 651 -23.56 28.15 -49.44
C GLU A 651 -22.40 28.91 -48.76
N THR A 652 -21.64 28.22 -47.89
CA THR A 652 -20.53 28.79 -47.14
C THR A 652 -19.20 28.14 -47.52
N LYS A 653 -18.10 28.84 -47.20
CA LYS A 653 -16.75 28.31 -47.43
C LYS A 653 -16.49 27.17 -46.43
N ILE A 654 -16.28 25.96 -46.95
CA ILE A 654 -15.88 24.79 -46.16
C ILE A 654 -14.42 24.96 -45.70
N ASP A 655 -14.15 24.68 -44.42
CA ASP A 655 -12.82 24.76 -43.84
C ASP A 655 -11.99 23.50 -44.13
N LEU A 656 -11.53 23.37 -45.37
CA LEU A 656 -10.58 22.33 -45.80
C LEU A 656 -9.11 22.72 -45.54
N ILE A 657 -8.87 23.84 -44.85
CA ILE A 657 -7.51 24.23 -44.45
C ILE A 657 -7.13 23.49 -43.16
N ASN A 658 -8.09 23.36 -42.24
CA ASN A 658 -7.87 22.71 -40.95
C ASN A 658 -8.44 21.29 -40.86
N ASN A 659 -9.30 20.85 -41.79
CA ASN A 659 -9.94 19.53 -41.77
C ASN A 659 -9.81 18.80 -43.12
N SER A 660 -9.73 17.47 -43.08
CA SER A 660 -9.87 16.61 -44.26
C SER A 660 -11.31 16.13 -44.41
N LEU A 661 -11.76 15.97 -45.66
CA LEU A 661 -13.07 15.37 -45.96
C LEU A 661 -12.91 13.86 -46.16
N ASP A 662 -13.08 13.12 -45.07
CA ASP A 662 -12.81 11.67 -45.03
C ASP A 662 -14.08 10.83 -45.08
N GLN A 663 -15.21 11.38 -44.61
CA GLN A 663 -16.50 10.71 -44.65
C GLN A 663 -17.63 11.71 -44.91
N VAL A 664 -18.65 11.25 -45.66
CA VAL A 664 -19.93 11.94 -45.78
C VAL A 664 -21.01 11.05 -45.15
N SER A 665 -21.73 11.60 -44.17
CA SER A 665 -22.85 10.94 -43.51
C SER A 665 -24.17 11.52 -43.98
N PHE A 666 -25.12 10.65 -44.35
CA PHE A 666 -26.51 11.01 -44.59
C PHE A 666 -27.38 10.42 -43.49
N THR A 667 -28.05 11.28 -42.73
CA THR A 667 -28.97 10.88 -41.66
C THR A 667 -30.39 11.22 -42.10
N LEU A 668 -31.21 10.20 -42.38
CA LEU A 668 -32.60 10.35 -42.78
C LEU A 668 -33.51 9.98 -41.61
N ASN A 669 -34.26 10.94 -41.07
CA ASN A 669 -35.26 10.70 -40.04
C ASN A 669 -36.64 10.61 -40.68
N LEU A 670 -37.27 9.43 -40.58
CA LEU A 670 -38.59 9.13 -41.14
C LEU A 670 -39.54 8.72 -39.99
N THR A 671 -40.86 8.67 -40.19
CA THR A 671 -41.82 8.23 -39.15
C THR A 671 -42.36 6.80 -39.33
N HIS A 672 -42.07 6.11 -40.44
CA HIS A 672 -42.59 4.78 -40.77
C HIS A 672 -41.48 3.72 -41.01
N SER A 673 -41.88 2.43 -41.12
CA SER A 673 -40.97 1.26 -41.08
C SER A 673 -39.90 1.22 -42.18
N LEU A 674 -38.72 0.76 -41.78
CA LEU A 674 -37.38 1.06 -42.32
C LEU A 674 -36.92 0.29 -43.57
N THR A 675 -37.74 -0.50 -44.27
CA THR A 675 -37.22 -1.53 -45.21
C THR A 675 -37.47 -1.31 -46.70
N ASP A 676 -38.23 -0.29 -47.11
CA ASP A 676 -38.77 -0.22 -48.49
C ASP A 676 -38.49 1.10 -49.22
N ILE A 677 -37.49 1.89 -48.79
CA ILE A 677 -37.14 3.17 -49.43
C ILE A 677 -35.76 3.03 -50.08
N ASP A 678 -35.72 3.18 -51.40
CA ASP A 678 -34.49 3.24 -52.20
C ASP A 678 -33.86 4.64 -52.06
N PHE A 679 -32.69 4.71 -51.43
CA PHE A 679 -31.88 5.93 -51.36
C PHE A 679 -30.77 5.86 -52.42
N GLU A 680 -30.72 6.83 -53.34
CA GLU A 680 -29.70 6.88 -54.39
C GLU A 680 -28.98 8.25 -54.41
N VAL A 681 -27.66 8.23 -54.55
CA VAL A 681 -26.81 9.43 -54.71
C VAL A 681 -26.27 9.48 -56.14
N PHE A 682 -26.26 10.66 -56.76
CA PHE A 682 -25.75 10.85 -58.11
C PHE A 682 -24.23 10.81 -58.12
N ASP A 683 -23.67 9.87 -58.88
CA ASP A 683 -22.25 9.84 -59.19
C ASP A 683 -21.96 10.83 -60.32
N PHE A 684 -21.30 11.93 -60.00
CA PHE A 684 -20.94 12.98 -60.97
C PHE A 684 -19.78 12.57 -61.89
N LYS A 685 -19.06 11.49 -61.57
CA LYS A 685 -17.99 10.96 -62.41
C LYS A 685 -18.51 9.99 -63.46
N GLU A 686 -19.43 9.10 -63.07
CA GLU A 686 -20.05 8.10 -63.97
C GLU A 686 -21.39 8.58 -64.55
N GLU A 687 -21.90 9.74 -64.10
CA GLU A 687 -23.16 10.38 -64.51
C GLU A 687 -24.41 9.49 -64.29
N VAL A 688 -24.44 8.71 -63.21
CA VAL A 688 -25.54 7.78 -62.88
C VAL A 688 -25.92 7.83 -61.39
N PHE A 689 -27.18 7.54 -61.07
CA PHE A 689 -27.58 7.33 -59.68
C PHE A 689 -27.09 5.97 -59.16
N VAL A 690 -26.47 5.99 -57.99
CA VAL A 690 -25.93 4.80 -57.30
C VAL A 690 -26.79 4.55 -56.06
N ASN A 691 -27.32 3.33 -55.95
CA ASN A 691 -28.05 2.89 -54.77
C ASN A 691 -27.11 2.81 -53.53
N MET A 692 -27.61 3.32 -52.40
CA MET A 692 -26.85 3.53 -51.18
C MET A 692 -26.98 2.42 -50.14
N ASP A 693 -27.74 1.35 -50.40
CA ASP A 693 -27.97 0.23 -49.45
C ASP A 693 -26.65 -0.40 -48.98
N GLY A 694 -25.64 -0.46 -49.87
CA GLY A 694 -24.30 -0.93 -49.54
C GLY A 694 -23.49 -0.04 -48.59
N TYR A 695 -23.98 1.18 -48.30
CA TYR A 695 -23.38 2.17 -47.40
C TYR A 695 -24.23 2.41 -46.14
N LEU A 696 -25.32 1.66 -45.95
CA LEU A 696 -26.18 1.76 -44.76
C LEU A 696 -25.42 1.27 -43.52
N ASN A 697 -25.21 2.14 -42.54
CA ASN A 697 -24.46 1.84 -41.31
C ASN A 697 -25.36 1.43 -40.16
N SER A 698 -26.46 2.15 -39.92
CA SER A 698 -27.34 1.87 -38.77
C SER A 698 -28.80 2.26 -39.04
N THR A 699 -29.72 1.51 -38.44
CA THR A 699 -31.16 1.80 -38.45
C THR A 699 -31.69 1.83 -37.01
N SER A 700 -32.15 2.97 -36.50
CA SER A 700 -32.68 3.08 -35.13
C SER A 700 -33.89 4.02 -35.07
N ASN A 701 -35.01 3.58 -34.47
CA ASN A 701 -36.19 4.43 -34.23
C ASN A 701 -36.61 5.30 -35.43
N SER A 702 -36.67 4.68 -36.61
CA SER A 702 -37.04 5.33 -37.88
C SER A 702 -35.99 6.30 -38.47
N THR A 703 -34.76 6.30 -37.94
CA THR A 703 -33.57 6.95 -38.50
C THR A 703 -32.76 5.96 -39.35
N LEU A 704 -32.40 6.34 -40.58
CA LEU A 704 -31.45 5.64 -41.46
C LEU A 704 -30.15 6.46 -41.56
N ASN A 705 -29.02 5.85 -41.22
CA ASN A 705 -27.70 6.49 -41.36
C ASN A 705 -26.89 5.79 -42.45
N TYR A 706 -26.53 6.51 -43.50
CA TYR A 706 -25.64 6.05 -44.57
C TYR A 706 -24.27 6.72 -44.45
N LEU A 707 -23.20 5.94 -44.51
CA LEU A 707 -21.83 6.43 -44.37
C LEU A 707 -21.01 6.10 -45.63
N ILE A 708 -20.52 7.14 -46.30
CA ILE A 708 -19.58 7.00 -47.41
C ILE A 708 -18.20 7.36 -46.87
N THR A 709 -17.33 6.37 -46.67
CA THR A 709 -15.98 6.57 -46.13
C THR A 709 -14.93 6.51 -47.24
N ASN A 710 -13.94 7.40 -47.17
CA ASN A 710 -12.75 7.36 -48.01
C ASN A 710 -11.78 6.27 -47.50
N SER A 711 -12.07 5.00 -47.82
CA SER A 711 -11.32 3.82 -47.35
C SER A 711 -10.25 3.32 -48.36
N ASN A 712 -9.70 4.23 -49.20
CA ASN A 712 -8.73 4.07 -50.31
C ASN A 712 -9.28 4.51 -51.69
N ASN A 713 -10.57 4.83 -51.79
CA ASN A 713 -11.21 5.39 -52.98
C ASN A 713 -11.67 6.83 -52.69
N SER A 714 -11.34 7.75 -53.59
CA SER A 714 -11.73 9.16 -53.49
C SER A 714 -13.26 9.31 -53.39
N ILE A 715 -13.76 9.92 -52.30
CA ILE A 715 -15.18 10.30 -52.11
C ILE A 715 -15.66 11.39 -53.07
N ASN A 716 -14.76 11.96 -53.87
CA ASN A 716 -15.07 13.05 -54.81
C ASN A 716 -16.14 12.70 -55.87
N TRP A 717 -16.48 11.43 -56.07
CA TRP A 717 -17.54 11.02 -57.01
C TRP A 717 -18.93 11.55 -56.62
N VAL A 718 -19.14 11.84 -55.33
CA VAL A 718 -20.39 12.37 -54.77
C VAL A 718 -20.60 13.86 -55.10
N PHE A 719 -19.53 14.57 -55.49
CA PHE A 719 -19.55 16.03 -55.66
C PHE A 719 -19.41 16.44 -57.13
N GLN A 720 -20.09 17.52 -57.50
CA GLN A 720 -20.05 18.06 -58.87
C GLN A 720 -18.64 18.54 -59.29
N ASN A 721 -17.95 19.35 -58.49
CA ASN A 721 -16.60 19.82 -58.82
C ASN A 721 -15.79 20.21 -57.57
N SER A 722 -15.47 19.21 -56.74
CA SER A 722 -14.77 19.42 -55.45
C SER A 722 -13.40 20.10 -55.60
N GLN A 723 -12.71 19.95 -56.75
CA GLN A 723 -11.43 20.62 -57.02
C GLN A 723 -11.53 22.14 -57.20
N GLU A 724 -12.70 22.63 -57.61
CA GLU A 724 -13.00 24.08 -57.74
C GLU A 724 -13.73 24.63 -56.51
N GLY A 725 -13.94 23.81 -55.47
CA GLY A 725 -14.62 24.17 -54.22
C GLY A 725 -16.14 24.05 -54.26
N ASP A 726 -16.69 23.37 -55.28
CA ASP A 726 -18.11 23.09 -55.44
C ASP A 726 -18.46 21.69 -54.91
N PHE A 727 -19.05 21.66 -53.71
CA PHE A 727 -19.45 20.44 -52.99
C PHE A 727 -20.96 20.19 -53.14
N THR A 728 -21.47 20.41 -54.35
CA THR A 728 -22.87 20.12 -54.68
C THR A 728 -23.10 18.61 -54.79
N ILE A 729 -24.12 18.12 -54.08
CA ILE A 729 -24.58 16.74 -54.02
C ILE A 729 -26.00 16.67 -54.57
N LEU A 730 -26.26 15.73 -55.48
CA LEU A 730 -27.60 15.42 -55.97
C LEU A 730 -27.98 14.03 -55.47
N PHE A 731 -29.12 13.89 -54.80
CA PHE A 731 -29.60 12.61 -54.27
C PHE A 731 -31.10 12.49 -54.41
N LYS A 732 -31.64 11.27 -54.32
CA LYS A 732 -33.08 11.03 -54.39
C LYS A 732 -33.53 9.90 -53.47
N LEU A 733 -34.80 9.97 -53.08
CA LEU A 733 -35.51 8.94 -52.34
C LEU A 733 -36.63 8.41 -53.23
N ALA A 734 -36.72 7.09 -53.38
CA ALA A 734 -37.77 6.44 -54.16
C ALA A 734 -38.39 5.26 -53.41
N ARG A 735 -39.68 4.99 -53.66
CA ARG A 735 -40.36 3.77 -53.21
C ARG A 735 -41.43 3.40 -54.23
N GLN A 736 -41.61 2.10 -54.45
CA GLN A 736 -42.68 1.56 -55.29
C GLN A 736 -43.36 0.39 -54.56
N ASP A 737 -44.69 0.39 -54.53
CA ASP A 737 -45.49 -0.65 -53.85
C ASP A 737 -46.81 -0.91 -54.62
N ALA A 738 -47.43 -2.05 -54.38
CA ALA A 738 -48.72 -2.38 -54.97
C ALA A 738 -49.89 -1.66 -54.28
N GLU A 739 -49.74 -1.28 -53.01
CA GLU A 739 -50.74 -0.55 -52.21
C GLU A 739 -50.39 0.94 -52.13
N GLU A 740 -51.39 1.80 -51.89
CA GLU A 740 -51.16 3.23 -51.60
C GLU A 740 -50.40 3.38 -50.28
N PHE A 741 -49.36 4.21 -50.27
CA PHE A 741 -48.55 4.49 -49.07
C PHE A 741 -48.22 5.99 -48.98
N ASN A 742 -47.66 6.40 -47.84
CA ASN A 742 -47.06 7.71 -47.68
C ASN A 742 -45.64 7.60 -47.11
N ILE A 743 -44.83 8.61 -47.39
CA ILE A 743 -43.54 8.82 -46.73
C ILE A 743 -43.65 10.13 -45.97
N SER A 744 -43.22 10.11 -44.71
CA SER A 744 -43.14 11.27 -43.86
C SER A 744 -41.67 11.46 -43.47
N ILE A 745 -41.10 12.58 -43.93
CA ILE A 745 -39.70 12.97 -43.75
C ILE A 745 -39.63 14.04 -42.67
N ASN A 746 -38.87 13.76 -41.61
CA ASN A 746 -38.76 14.66 -40.46
C ASN A 746 -37.48 15.50 -40.54
N ASN A 747 -36.36 14.90 -40.97
CA ASN A 747 -35.11 15.61 -41.20
C ASN A 747 -34.20 14.82 -42.16
N ILE A 748 -33.35 15.53 -42.90
CA ILE A 748 -32.23 15.00 -43.68
C ILE A 748 -30.99 15.81 -43.31
N ASP A 749 -30.07 15.22 -42.55
CA ASP A 749 -28.78 15.84 -42.25
C ASP A 749 -27.69 15.27 -43.18
N ILE A 750 -26.86 16.16 -43.76
CA ILE A 750 -25.67 15.78 -44.52
C ILE A 750 -24.45 16.37 -43.81
N ASP A 751 -23.67 15.49 -43.18
CA ASP A 751 -22.51 15.88 -42.39
C ASP A 751 -21.22 15.47 -43.09
N PHE A 752 -20.26 16.39 -43.09
CA PHE A 752 -18.89 16.19 -43.55
C PHE A 752 -18.02 15.94 -42.32
N LEU A 753 -17.40 14.77 -42.32
CA LEU A 753 -16.60 14.32 -41.19
C LEU A 753 -15.14 14.18 -41.59
N THR A 754 -14.27 14.59 -40.66
CA THR A 754 -12.83 14.35 -40.71
C THR A 754 -12.54 13.13 -39.85
N ARG A 755 -11.59 12.29 -40.26
CA ARG A 755 -11.18 11.14 -39.45
C ARG A 755 -10.41 11.63 -38.23
N ASP A 756 -10.71 11.07 -37.06
CA ASP A 756 -9.98 11.38 -35.83
C ASP A 756 -8.66 10.60 -35.76
N ILE A 757 -7.65 11.23 -35.16
CA ILE A 757 -6.37 10.56 -34.86
C ILE A 757 -6.53 9.84 -33.53
N ASN A 758 -6.81 8.54 -33.60
CA ASN A 758 -6.90 7.67 -32.43
C ASN A 758 -5.61 6.87 -32.28
N SER A 759 -5.07 6.80 -31.07
CA SER A 759 -3.82 6.12 -30.76
C SER A 759 -4.04 4.84 -29.97
N TYR A 760 -3.30 3.78 -30.31
CA TYR A 760 -3.26 2.52 -29.57
C TYR A 760 -1.83 2.24 -29.13
N GLU A 761 -1.60 2.15 -27.82
CA GLU A 761 -0.28 1.81 -27.26
C GLU A 761 -0.21 0.30 -27.01
N MET A 762 0.89 -0.31 -27.45
CA MET A 762 1.17 -1.72 -27.23
C MET A 762 2.54 -1.88 -26.56
N GLN A 763 2.63 -2.76 -25.56
CA GLN A 763 3.88 -3.04 -24.86
C GLN A 763 3.99 -4.50 -24.46
N SER A 764 4.75 -5.27 -25.24
CA SER A 764 4.96 -6.70 -25.01
C SER A 764 5.74 -6.97 -23.71
N ASN A 765 5.49 -8.10 -23.06
CA ASN A 765 6.24 -8.57 -21.89
C ASN A 765 6.59 -10.07 -21.98
N ILE A 766 7.54 -10.50 -21.15
CA ILE A 766 7.93 -11.92 -21.04
C ILE A 766 8.14 -12.31 -19.59
N GLN A 767 7.66 -13.51 -19.23
CA GLN A 767 7.90 -14.13 -17.93
C GLN A 767 8.95 -15.24 -18.02
N TYR A 768 9.83 -15.31 -17.02
CA TYR A 768 10.89 -16.32 -16.94
C TYR A 768 11.30 -16.60 -15.50
N THR A 769 12.10 -17.65 -15.29
CA THR A 769 12.55 -18.10 -13.97
C THR A 769 14.06 -18.34 -13.89
N ALA A 770 14.55 -18.40 -12.66
CA ALA A 770 15.87 -18.96 -12.37
C ALA A 770 15.86 -20.50 -12.44
N LYS A 771 17.04 -21.12 -12.38
CA LYS A 771 17.17 -22.58 -12.44
C LYS A 771 16.30 -23.30 -11.40
N ASN A 772 16.21 -22.74 -10.20
CA ASN A 772 15.49 -23.32 -9.06
C ASN A 772 13.97 -23.08 -9.10
N GLN A 773 13.45 -22.32 -10.07
CA GLN A 773 12.01 -22.08 -10.32
C GLN A 773 11.25 -21.31 -9.22
N LEU A 774 11.87 -21.07 -8.06
CA LEU A 774 11.25 -20.37 -6.93
C LEU A 774 11.12 -18.86 -7.15
N THR A 775 11.89 -18.29 -8.07
CA THR A 775 11.88 -16.86 -8.39
C THR A 775 11.46 -16.64 -9.84
N ARG A 776 10.39 -15.86 -10.02
CA ARG A 776 9.86 -15.38 -11.29
C ARG A 776 10.34 -13.96 -11.57
N TYR A 777 10.58 -13.68 -12.83
CA TYR A 777 11.01 -12.40 -13.35
C TYR A 777 10.08 -12.00 -14.50
N THR A 778 9.75 -10.72 -14.56
CA THR A 778 8.98 -10.11 -15.65
C THR A 778 9.77 -8.92 -16.19
N THR A 779 9.78 -8.75 -17.51
CA THR A 779 10.42 -7.59 -18.15
C THR A 779 9.56 -7.09 -19.30
N PHE A 780 9.46 -5.78 -19.45
CA PHE A 780 8.66 -5.13 -20.47
C PHE A 780 9.52 -4.62 -21.63
N SER A 781 8.93 -4.65 -22.82
CA SER A 781 9.51 -4.11 -24.04
C SER A 781 9.30 -2.61 -24.14
N ASN A 782 9.85 -2.01 -25.19
CA ASN A 782 9.51 -0.64 -25.53
C ASN A 782 8.06 -0.57 -26.03
N SER A 783 7.35 0.50 -25.70
CA SER A 783 6.02 0.70 -26.26
C SER A 783 6.09 1.11 -27.72
N ILE A 784 5.05 0.74 -28.46
CA ILE A 784 4.81 1.14 -29.85
C ILE A 784 3.43 1.77 -29.89
N LEU A 785 3.36 3.01 -30.38
CA LEU A 785 2.11 3.73 -30.50
C LEU A 785 1.63 3.69 -31.96
N PHE A 786 0.55 2.96 -32.21
CA PHE A 786 -0.12 2.87 -33.50
C PHE A 786 -1.18 3.96 -33.64
N SER A 787 -1.52 4.34 -34.87
CA SER A 787 -2.61 5.30 -35.09
C SER A 787 -3.41 5.07 -36.36
N THR A 788 -4.70 5.42 -36.28
CA THR A 788 -5.66 5.43 -37.39
C THR A 788 -5.24 6.38 -38.51
N GLU A 789 -4.48 7.45 -38.21
CA GLU A 789 -4.07 8.53 -39.13
C GLU A 789 -2.64 9.05 -38.89
N GLU A 790 -2.18 10.00 -39.72
CA GLU A 790 -0.83 10.59 -39.66
C GLU A 790 -0.50 11.20 -38.28
N MET A 791 0.32 10.48 -37.52
CA MET A 791 0.69 10.82 -36.15
C MET A 791 2.20 10.70 -35.93
N ALA A 792 2.73 11.43 -34.96
CA ALA A 792 4.07 11.19 -34.44
C ALA A 792 4.06 9.93 -33.55
N SER A 793 5.03 9.03 -33.74
CA SER A 793 5.15 7.81 -32.93
C SER A 793 6.62 7.59 -32.60
N ILE A 794 6.98 7.68 -31.32
CA ILE A 794 8.36 7.51 -30.87
C ILE A 794 8.52 6.10 -30.32
N ILE A 795 9.47 5.34 -30.87
CA ILE A 795 10.01 4.16 -30.21
C ILE A 795 11.33 4.52 -29.53
N SER A 796 11.61 3.84 -28.43
CA SER A 796 12.85 4.05 -27.71
C SER A 796 13.47 2.74 -27.23
N HIS A 797 14.79 2.65 -27.33
CA HIS A 797 15.55 1.47 -26.92
C HIS A 797 16.65 1.86 -25.95
N THR A 798 16.81 1.06 -24.91
CA THR A 798 17.72 1.33 -23.81
C THR A 798 18.61 0.11 -23.55
N TYR A 799 19.82 0.38 -23.08
CA TYR A 799 20.76 -0.67 -22.68
C TYR A 799 21.86 -0.12 -21.77
N LEU A 800 22.55 -1.03 -21.09
CA LEU A 800 23.66 -0.74 -20.20
C LEU A 800 24.99 -1.24 -20.79
N ASP A 801 26.08 -0.57 -20.42
CA ASP A 801 27.43 -1.08 -20.70
C ASP A 801 27.71 -2.37 -19.92
N LYS A 802 27.18 -2.49 -18.70
CA LYS A 802 27.32 -3.65 -17.83
C LYS A 802 25.98 -3.97 -17.15
N TYR A 803 25.51 -5.20 -17.33
CA TYR A 803 24.33 -5.74 -16.64
C TYR A 803 24.67 -6.37 -15.29
N ASN A 804 25.95 -6.72 -15.07
CA ASN A 804 26.45 -7.24 -13.80
C ASN A 804 27.54 -6.30 -13.28
N THR A 805 27.34 -5.73 -12.10
CA THR A 805 28.26 -4.76 -11.50
C THR A 805 28.46 -5.03 -10.01
N LYS A 806 29.52 -4.46 -9.43
CA LYS A 806 29.66 -4.40 -7.97
C LYS A 806 29.10 -3.08 -7.47
N VAL A 807 28.60 -3.05 -6.24
CA VAL A 807 28.25 -1.79 -5.57
C VAL A 807 29.42 -0.81 -5.65
N GLY A 808 29.17 0.40 -6.16
CA GLY A 808 30.14 1.45 -6.39
C GLY A 808 30.84 1.42 -7.76
N ASP A 809 30.58 0.44 -8.62
CA ASP A 809 31.13 0.41 -9.99
C ASP A 809 30.46 1.49 -10.86
N LEU A 810 31.26 2.07 -11.76
CA LEU A 810 30.75 2.97 -12.80
C LEU A 810 30.05 2.18 -13.90
N ASN A 811 28.83 2.60 -14.22
CA ASN A 811 28.02 2.09 -15.34
C ASN A 811 27.53 3.25 -16.21
N THR A 812 27.17 2.93 -17.45
CA THR A 812 26.64 3.89 -18.42
C THR A 812 25.29 3.41 -18.92
N TYR A 813 24.31 4.30 -18.88
CA TYR A 813 22.99 4.08 -19.48
C TYR A 813 22.92 4.76 -20.83
N HIS A 814 22.43 4.04 -21.84
CA HIS A 814 22.20 4.56 -23.18
C HIS A 814 20.71 4.51 -23.49
N ILE A 815 20.19 5.60 -24.06
CA ILE A 815 18.85 5.65 -24.63
C ILE A 815 18.92 6.13 -26.07
N GLU A 816 18.17 5.46 -26.92
CA GLU A 816 18.04 5.75 -28.33
C GLU A 816 16.56 5.99 -28.62
N VAL A 817 16.23 7.14 -29.22
CA VAL A 817 14.86 7.53 -29.57
C VAL A 817 14.76 7.71 -31.07
N GLU A 818 13.70 7.17 -31.67
CA GLU A 818 13.45 7.15 -33.10
C GLU A 818 11.98 7.46 -33.37
N ASN A 819 11.70 8.43 -34.24
CA ASN A 819 10.32 8.72 -34.67
C ASN A 819 9.98 7.82 -35.86
N ILE A 820 9.13 6.82 -35.63
CA ILE A 820 8.60 5.88 -36.62
C ILE A 820 7.21 6.29 -37.14
N GLY A 821 6.71 7.46 -36.72
CA GLY A 821 5.51 8.07 -37.26
C GLY A 821 5.79 8.97 -38.47
N MET A 822 4.72 9.31 -39.18
CA MET A 822 4.74 10.16 -40.37
C MET A 822 4.76 11.66 -40.04
N SER A 823 4.38 12.05 -38.82
CA SER A 823 4.40 13.44 -38.35
C SER A 823 5.60 13.73 -37.44
N SER A 824 6.08 14.99 -37.42
CA SER A 824 7.12 15.44 -36.49
C SER A 824 6.62 15.42 -35.04
N ALA A 825 7.42 14.84 -34.13
CA ALA A 825 7.20 14.93 -32.69
C ALA A 825 7.80 16.24 -32.14
N LYS A 826 7.00 17.07 -31.48
CA LYS A 826 7.42 18.37 -30.92
C LYS A 826 7.53 18.32 -29.40
N ASN A 827 8.39 19.17 -28.84
CA ASN A 827 8.57 19.32 -27.38
C ASN A 827 8.84 17.97 -26.67
N VAL A 828 9.66 17.11 -27.26
CA VAL A 828 9.97 15.80 -26.68
C VAL A 828 10.74 15.99 -25.37
N SER A 829 10.20 15.47 -24.28
CA SER A 829 10.85 15.42 -22.97
C SER A 829 11.08 13.97 -22.56
N ILE A 830 12.34 13.62 -22.33
CA ILE A 830 12.75 12.32 -21.81
C ILE A 830 12.98 12.49 -20.32
N ASN A 831 12.26 11.73 -19.50
CA ASN A 831 12.30 11.75 -18.05
C ASN A 831 12.76 10.40 -17.51
N ILE A 832 13.94 10.33 -16.88
CA ILE A 832 14.56 9.09 -16.40
C ILE A 832 14.76 9.16 -14.89
N PRO A 833 14.22 8.20 -14.09
CA PRO A 833 14.53 8.10 -12.67
C PRO A 833 16.04 7.95 -12.43
N ILE A 834 16.60 8.68 -11.45
CA ILE A 834 18.03 8.60 -11.15
C ILE A 834 18.39 7.17 -10.67
N PRO A 835 19.20 6.40 -11.43
CA PRO A 835 19.49 5.01 -11.07
C PRO A 835 20.62 4.88 -10.04
N GLY A 836 21.29 5.97 -9.68
CA GLY A 836 22.42 5.98 -8.76
C GLY A 836 23.10 7.35 -8.68
N ILE A 837 24.27 7.43 -8.05
CA ILE A 837 24.98 8.72 -7.96
C ILE A 837 25.54 9.09 -9.34
N ILE A 838 24.97 10.14 -9.95
CA ILE A 838 25.39 10.63 -11.27
C ILE A 838 26.83 11.14 -11.22
N LYS A 839 27.70 10.57 -12.08
CA LYS A 839 29.07 11.02 -12.29
C LYS A 839 29.15 12.08 -13.38
N ASN A 840 28.50 11.82 -14.51
CA ASN A 840 28.40 12.73 -15.64
C ASN A 840 26.98 12.64 -16.18
N SER A 841 26.23 13.75 -16.10
CA SER A 841 24.89 13.84 -16.66
C SER A 841 24.91 14.06 -18.18
N SER A 842 26.05 14.45 -18.75
CA SER A 842 26.31 14.68 -20.18
C SER A 842 25.25 15.53 -20.85
N ASP A 843 24.18 14.90 -21.32
CA ASP A 843 23.08 15.50 -22.07
C ASP A 843 21.90 15.94 -21.21
N PHE A 844 21.80 15.44 -19.98
CA PHE A 844 20.64 15.57 -19.10
C PHE A 844 20.83 16.62 -18.00
N ASN A 845 19.73 17.25 -17.62
CA ASN A 845 19.62 18.08 -16.43
C ASN A 845 19.01 17.28 -15.28
N ILE A 846 19.50 17.47 -14.06
CA ILE A 846 18.95 16.78 -12.88
C ILE A 846 17.88 17.68 -12.24
N HIS A 847 16.66 17.18 -12.11
CA HIS A 847 15.54 17.88 -11.47
C HIS A 847 14.62 16.86 -10.78
N SER A 848 14.24 17.11 -9.52
CA SER A 848 13.27 16.30 -8.74
C SER A 848 13.49 14.78 -8.83
N ASN A 849 14.69 14.30 -8.47
CA ASN A 849 15.10 12.89 -8.54
C ASN A 849 15.09 12.25 -9.94
N ASN A 850 14.98 13.06 -11.01
CA ASN A 850 14.99 12.60 -12.39
C ASN A 850 16.08 13.30 -13.23
N LEU A 851 16.48 12.64 -14.30
CA LEU A 851 17.29 13.15 -15.40
C LEU A 851 16.37 13.53 -16.56
N ILE A 852 16.34 14.81 -16.91
CA ILE A 852 15.46 15.36 -17.93
C ILE A 852 16.26 15.84 -19.15
N LYS A 853 15.84 15.41 -20.35
CA LYS A 853 16.33 15.92 -21.64
C LYS A 853 15.18 16.49 -22.45
N TYR A 854 15.36 17.70 -22.98
CA TYR A 854 14.43 18.33 -23.92
C TYR A 854 14.98 18.30 -25.35
N ILE A 855 14.13 17.93 -26.30
CA ILE A 855 14.38 17.97 -27.74
C ILE A 855 13.25 18.78 -28.36
N THR A 856 13.59 19.84 -29.09
CA THR A 856 12.58 20.75 -29.65
C THR A 856 11.68 20.05 -30.67
N GLU A 857 12.28 19.25 -31.55
CA GLU A 857 11.59 18.53 -32.62
C GLU A 857 12.40 17.29 -33.01
N LEU A 858 11.68 16.19 -33.27
CA LEU A 858 12.20 14.95 -33.83
C LEU A 858 11.41 14.64 -35.12
N ALA A 859 12.05 14.86 -36.27
CA ALA A 859 11.45 14.65 -37.59
C ALA A 859 11.15 13.15 -37.83
N PRO A 860 10.23 12.81 -38.74
CA PRO A 860 9.99 11.42 -39.18
C PRO A 860 11.30 10.72 -39.58
N GLU A 861 11.42 9.44 -39.23
CA GLU A 861 12.58 8.56 -39.44
C GLU A 861 13.89 9.05 -38.78
N SER A 862 13.85 10.14 -38.02
CA SER A 862 15.04 10.68 -37.37
C SER A 862 15.31 9.99 -36.04
N LYS A 863 16.60 9.76 -35.79
CA LYS A 863 17.10 8.97 -34.67
C LYS A 863 18.13 9.74 -33.86
N ARG A 864 18.01 9.70 -32.53
CA ARG A 864 18.92 10.37 -31.59
C ARG A 864 19.35 9.40 -30.49
N LYS A 865 20.60 9.53 -30.05
CA LYS A 865 21.17 8.73 -28.96
C LYS A 865 21.73 9.64 -27.88
N TYR A 866 21.41 9.33 -26.63
CA TYR A 866 21.89 10.03 -25.45
C TYR A 866 22.43 9.02 -24.43
N ASN A 867 23.27 9.50 -23.52
CA ASN A 867 23.76 8.69 -22.42
C ASN A 867 24.05 9.53 -21.19
N PHE A 868 24.23 8.85 -20.06
CA PHE A 868 24.80 9.39 -18.84
C PHE A 868 25.50 8.26 -18.08
N SER A 869 26.38 8.63 -17.15
CA SER A 869 27.11 7.66 -16.32
C SER A 869 26.89 7.89 -14.84
N TYR A 870 26.77 6.79 -14.10
CA TYR A 870 26.42 6.78 -12.69
C TYR A 870 27.16 5.66 -11.96
N TYR A 871 27.29 5.81 -10.64
CA TYR A 871 27.81 4.77 -9.77
C TYR A 871 26.67 3.90 -9.25
N THR A 872 26.82 2.59 -9.40
CA THR A 872 25.79 1.59 -9.11
C THR A 872 25.61 1.42 -7.58
N PRO A 873 24.42 1.66 -7.02
CA PRO A 873 24.17 1.58 -5.58
C PRO A 873 23.91 0.15 -5.07
N ASN A 874 23.04 -0.58 -5.76
CA ASN A 874 22.65 -1.97 -5.53
C ASN A 874 21.94 -2.49 -6.81
N SER A 875 21.48 -3.74 -6.83
CA SER A 875 20.65 -4.26 -7.91
C SER A 875 19.44 -3.35 -8.09
N ALA A 876 19.08 -3.07 -9.34
CA ALA A 876 18.03 -2.10 -9.62
C ALA A 876 17.47 -2.30 -11.04
N LEU A 877 16.14 -2.29 -11.12
CA LEU A 877 15.39 -2.18 -12.38
C LEU A 877 15.24 -0.70 -12.71
N ILE A 878 15.69 -0.28 -13.89
CA ILE A 878 15.44 1.06 -14.41
C ILE A 878 14.21 0.97 -15.30
N ASN A 879 13.05 1.16 -14.68
CA ASN A 879 11.73 1.26 -15.32
C ASN A 879 11.17 2.69 -15.16
N ASN A 880 9.91 2.91 -15.54
CA ASN A 880 9.20 4.20 -15.42
C ASN A 880 9.89 5.37 -16.15
N VAL A 881 10.66 5.06 -17.20
CA VAL A 881 11.22 6.09 -18.07
C VAL A 881 10.12 6.58 -19.00
N GLU A 882 9.79 7.86 -18.89
CA GLU A 882 8.68 8.45 -19.64
C GLU A 882 9.21 9.38 -20.74
N ILE A 883 8.73 9.18 -21.96
CA ILE A 883 8.99 10.09 -23.08
C ILE A 883 7.67 10.73 -23.48
N LYS A 884 7.47 11.98 -23.04
CA LYS A 884 6.32 12.79 -23.44
C LYS A 884 6.65 13.65 -24.65
N TYR A 885 5.74 13.76 -25.59
CA TYR A 885 5.89 14.56 -26.79
C TYR A 885 4.53 15.01 -27.32
N ASN A 886 4.52 16.00 -28.21
CA ASN A 886 3.30 16.47 -28.84
C ASN A 886 3.27 16.08 -30.31
N ASN A 887 2.11 15.62 -30.75
CA ASN A 887 1.79 15.52 -32.16
C ASN A 887 1.61 16.92 -32.78
N THR A 888 1.64 17.00 -34.11
CA THR A 888 1.38 18.26 -34.82
C THR A 888 -0.10 18.58 -34.89
N ASN A 889 -0.95 17.55 -34.96
CA ASN A 889 -2.41 17.65 -35.03
C ASN A 889 -3.05 17.15 -33.72
N GLU A 890 -4.31 17.53 -33.49
CA GLU A 890 -5.12 17.14 -32.33
C GLU A 890 -5.51 15.65 -32.37
N LEU A 891 -5.68 15.05 -31.19
CA LEU A 891 -5.97 13.62 -30.99
C LEU A 891 -7.41 13.42 -30.51
N ASN A 892 -8.04 12.30 -30.89
CA ASN A 892 -9.35 11.83 -30.39
C ASN A 892 -10.51 12.85 -30.49
N GLY A 893 -10.47 13.80 -31.43
CA GLY A 893 -11.47 14.88 -31.51
C GLY A 893 -11.45 15.86 -30.33
N GLU A 894 -10.45 15.79 -29.45
CA GLU A 894 -10.24 16.68 -28.30
C GLU A 894 -9.07 17.65 -28.56
N ASN A 895 -9.03 18.79 -27.86
CA ASN A 895 -7.97 19.81 -27.98
C ASN A 895 -6.59 19.37 -27.40
N SER A 896 -6.29 18.06 -27.33
CA SER A 896 -5.02 17.53 -26.84
C SER A 896 -4.10 17.13 -28.00
N THR A 897 -2.81 17.46 -27.88
CA THR A 897 -1.76 16.98 -28.79
C THR A 897 -0.77 16.07 -28.08
N GLY A 898 -0.95 15.81 -26.78
CA GLY A 898 0.02 15.12 -25.95
C GLY A 898 0.02 13.61 -26.16
N LEU A 899 1.22 13.04 -26.30
CA LEU A 899 1.50 11.62 -26.43
C LEU A 899 2.60 11.21 -25.45
N SER A 900 2.62 9.92 -25.11
CA SER A 900 3.66 9.30 -24.30
C SER A 900 4.15 8.01 -24.96
N SER A 901 5.39 7.65 -24.67
CA SER A 901 5.98 6.35 -25.01
C SER A 901 6.98 5.95 -23.93
N GLN A 902 7.27 4.65 -23.86
CA GLN A 902 8.16 4.05 -22.87
C GLN A 902 9.26 3.24 -23.57
N PRO A 903 10.51 3.26 -23.08
CA PRO A 903 11.54 2.36 -23.56
C PRO A 903 11.40 0.96 -22.95
N ASN A 904 12.18 0.00 -23.47
CA ASN A 904 12.32 -1.30 -22.82
C ASN A 904 12.94 -1.18 -21.44
N ASP A 905 12.59 -2.11 -20.57
CA ASP A 905 13.19 -2.21 -19.24
C ASP A 905 14.68 -2.59 -19.31
N VAL A 906 15.43 -2.12 -18.31
CA VAL A 906 16.83 -2.55 -18.12
C VAL A 906 17.14 -2.80 -16.65
N TYR A 907 17.53 -4.04 -16.35
CA TYR A 907 17.94 -4.48 -15.03
C TYR A 907 19.46 -4.57 -14.93
N TYR A 908 20.06 -4.09 -13.84
CA TYR A 908 21.44 -4.41 -13.49
C TYR A 908 21.55 -5.06 -12.12
N VAL A 909 22.43 -6.05 -12.06
CA VAL A 909 22.66 -6.91 -10.90
C VAL A 909 23.85 -6.38 -10.12
N ALA A 910 23.61 -5.91 -8.89
CA ALA A 910 24.62 -5.47 -7.94
C ALA A 910 24.12 -5.76 -6.51
N PRO A 911 23.98 -7.03 -6.11
CA PRO A 911 23.34 -7.38 -4.86
C PRO A 911 24.05 -6.72 -3.67
N VAL A 912 23.30 -6.43 -2.61
CA VAL A 912 23.83 -5.79 -1.42
C VAL A 912 24.79 -6.75 -0.70
N ASP A 913 26.02 -6.31 -0.46
CA ASP A 913 26.97 -7.06 0.35
C ASP A 913 26.67 -6.82 1.83
N TYR A 914 26.09 -7.82 2.51
CA TYR A 914 25.81 -7.80 3.95
C TYR A 914 27.04 -7.53 4.83
N ASN A 915 28.26 -7.64 4.30
CA ASN A 915 29.50 -7.32 5.02
C ASN A 915 29.95 -5.86 4.82
N ILE A 916 29.48 -5.20 3.75
CA ILE A 916 29.80 -3.81 3.42
C ILE A 916 28.51 -3.01 3.68
N ASN A 917 28.37 -2.48 4.89
CA ASN A 917 27.18 -1.76 5.39
C ASN A 917 26.85 -0.44 4.67
N PHE A 918 27.25 -0.26 3.42
CA PHE A 918 27.05 0.97 2.66
C PHE A 918 26.47 0.64 1.28
N PRO A 919 25.13 0.69 1.09
CA PRO A 919 24.61 1.05 -0.22
C PRO A 919 25.21 2.42 -0.59
N PHE A 920 25.53 2.62 -1.86
CA PHE A 920 26.30 3.79 -2.30
C PHE A 920 25.44 5.08 -2.30
N ILE A 921 25.13 5.56 -1.10
CA ILE A 921 24.30 6.74 -0.81
C ILE A 921 25.21 7.83 -0.20
N ARG A 922 24.94 9.10 -0.52
CA ARG A 922 25.65 10.24 0.09
C ARG A 922 25.18 10.40 1.53
N GLN A 923 26.03 10.09 2.50
CA GLN A 923 25.66 10.20 3.90
C GLN A 923 26.01 11.59 4.43
N ILE A 924 25.05 12.22 5.12
CA ILE A 924 25.26 13.49 5.81
C ILE A 924 24.97 13.37 7.30
N LYS A 925 25.80 14.03 8.10
CA LYS A 925 25.61 14.21 9.53
C LYS A 925 25.31 15.67 9.84
N LEU A 926 24.22 15.90 10.55
CA LEU A 926 23.76 17.21 10.97
C LEU A 926 23.96 17.35 12.48
N ASN A 927 24.74 18.34 12.89
CA ASN A 927 24.89 18.67 14.31
C ASN A 927 24.69 20.16 14.51
N TYR A 928 23.98 20.53 15.57
CA TYR A 928 23.88 21.92 15.94
C TYR A 928 24.84 22.28 17.08
N ASN A 929 25.37 23.50 17.04
CA ASN A 929 26.11 24.11 18.14
C ASN A 929 25.38 25.37 18.60
N LEU A 930 25.21 25.53 19.92
CA LEU A 930 24.63 26.73 20.51
C LEU A 930 25.71 27.75 20.86
N SER A 931 25.48 29.02 20.53
CA SER A 931 26.33 30.12 21.02
C SER A 931 26.16 30.35 22.54
N ASN A 932 24.93 30.18 23.05
CA ASN A 932 24.58 30.27 24.46
C ASN A 932 23.63 29.11 24.81
N PRO A 933 24.00 28.19 25.71
CA PRO A 933 23.12 27.08 26.12
C PRO A 933 21.99 27.51 27.07
N ASN A 934 22.05 28.73 27.66
CA ASN A 934 21.08 29.24 28.62
C ASN A 934 20.63 30.69 28.29
N PRO A 935 20.09 30.95 27.10
CA PRO A 935 19.56 32.26 26.74
C PRO A 935 18.39 32.65 27.65
N GLN A 936 18.37 33.91 28.07
CA GLN A 936 17.26 34.50 28.82
C GLN A 936 16.05 34.75 27.91
N ILE A 937 14.89 34.97 28.52
CA ILE A 937 13.69 35.38 27.78
C ILE A 937 13.96 36.75 27.13
N SER A 938 13.62 36.87 25.86
CA SER A 938 13.90 37.98 24.94
C SER A 938 15.38 38.16 24.57
N GLU A 939 16.25 37.18 24.86
CA GLU A 939 17.64 37.18 24.42
C GLU A 939 17.76 36.59 23.01
N LEU A 940 18.52 37.27 22.15
CA LEU A 940 18.91 36.75 20.85
C LEU A 940 20.14 35.86 20.99
N PHE A 941 20.08 34.66 20.41
CA PHE A 941 21.20 33.73 20.38
C PHE A 941 21.27 33.03 19.02
N ASN A 942 22.46 32.50 18.70
CA ASN A 942 22.69 31.83 17.43
C ASN A 942 22.80 30.33 17.64
N ILE A 943 22.17 29.58 16.73
CA ILE A 943 22.40 28.16 16.52
C ILE A 943 23.21 28.01 15.24
N THR A 944 24.37 27.36 15.32
CA THR A 944 25.17 27.00 14.16
C THR A 944 24.83 25.57 13.73
N LEU A 945 24.18 25.41 12.58
CA LEU A 945 24.00 24.11 11.93
C LEU A 945 25.29 23.71 11.23
N ASN A 946 25.89 22.59 11.61
CA ASN A 946 27.03 21.99 10.93
C ASN A 946 26.56 20.80 10.10
N LEU A 947 26.84 20.85 8.80
CA LEU A 947 26.61 19.79 7.85
C LEU A 947 27.94 19.12 7.51
N HIS A 948 28.08 17.84 7.83
CA HIS A 948 29.26 17.03 7.56
C HIS A 948 28.95 15.98 6.48
N ASN A 949 29.67 16.02 5.35
CA ASN A 949 29.60 14.96 4.34
C ASN A 949 30.39 13.74 4.82
N MET A 950 29.67 12.70 5.25
CA MET A 950 30.22 11.41 5.67
C MET A 950 30.15 10.35 4.55
N GLY A 951 29.74 10.73 3.33
CA GLY A 951 29.71 9.86 2.17
C GLY A 951 31.10 9.33 1.79
N PRO A 952 31.20 8.38 0.85
CA PRO A 952 32.46 7.77 0.44
C PRO A 952 33.45 8.74 -0.23
N ILE A 953 34.74 8.39 -0.24
CA ILE A 953 35.81 9.20 -0.90
C ILE A 953 35.44 9.43 -2.37
N GLY A 954 35.49 10.69 -2.82
CA GLY A 954 35.19 11.09 -4.20
C GLY A 954 33.74 11.51 -4.47
N PHE A 955 32.87 11.48 -3.46
CA PHE A 955 31.45 11.81 -3.57
C PHE A 955 31.09 13.15 -2.95
N ASN A 956 31.34 14.22 -3.70
CA ASN A 956 30.99 15.57 -3.30
C ASN A 956 29.49 15.83 -3.49
N ILE A 957 28.89 16.60 -2.59
CA ILE A 957 27.50 17.06 -2.71
C ILE A 957 27.52 18.44 -3.38
N SER A 958 26.98 18.51 -4.60
CA SER A 958 27.03 19.71 -5.45
C SER A 958 26.19 20.85 -4.87
N GLU A 959 24.98 20.54 -4.44
CA GLU A 959 24.04 21.45 -3.81
C GLU A 959 23.14 20.65 -2.86
N LEU A 960 22.77 21.25 -1.74
CA LEU A 960 21.81 20.75 -0.77
C LEU A 960 21.12 21.95 -0.12
N SER A 961 19.79 21.98 -0.11
CA SER A 961 19.02 23.08 0.47
C SER A 961 18.10 22.62 1.59
N PHE A 962 17.96 23.46 2.62
CA PHE A 962 17.03 23.26 3.73
C PHE A 962 16.17 24.50 3.92
N ASN A 963 14.88 24.30 4.17
CA ASN A 963 13.99 25.37 4.58
C ASN A 963 13.96 25.50 6.11
N SER A 964 13.75 26.71 6.59
CA SER A 964 13.53 27.01 8.00
C SER A 964 12.62 28.21 8.04
N ARG A 965 11.30 28.03 7.94
CA ARG A 965 10.31 29.08 8.21
C ARG A 965 9.54 28.77 9.50
N ASP A 966 9.56 27.52 9.93
CA ASP A 966 8.88 27.05 11.12
C ASP A 966 9.33 27.76 12.40
N ARG A 967 8.37 27.95 13.29
CA ARG A 967 8.50 28.44 14.66
C ARG A 967 8.13 27.28 15.59
N TYR A 968 9.11 26.79 16.33
CA TYR A 968 8.93 25.73 17.30
C TYR A 968 8.61 26.32 18.67
N GLY A 969 7.33 26.28 19.04
CA GLY A 969 6.78 26.86 20.26
C GLY A 969 7.05 28.36 20.31
N ASP A 970 7.79 28.77 21.33
CA ASP A 970 8.11 30.16 21.61
C ASP A 970 9.53 30.55 21.13
N LEU A 971 10.11 29.79 20.19
CA LEU A 971 11.38 30.11 19.54
C LEU A 971 11.06 30.89 18.26
N GLU A 972 11.27 32.19 18.29
CA GLU A 972 11.05 33.08 17.15
C GLU A 972 12.33 33.24 16.34
N PRO A 973 12.41 32.66 15.15
CA PRO A 973 13.55 32.87 14.25
C PRO A 973 13.54 34.28 13.65
N ILE A 974 14.71 34.90 13.58
CA ILE A 974 14.91 36.22 12.95
C ILE A 974 15.55 36.01 11.59
N TYR A 975 14.72 36.00 10.54
CA TYR A 975 15.14 35.70 9.19
C TYR A 975 15.59 36.95 8.41
N ASN A 976 16.70 36.84 7.68
CA ASN A 976 16.97 37.63 6.47
C ASN A 976 16.66 36.83 5.18
N THR A 977 16.67 35.49 5.27
CA THR A 977 16.45 34.50 4.18
C THR A 977 15.81 33.24 4.76
N THR A 978 14.93 32.56 4.01
CA THR A 978 14.12 31.42 4.48
C THR A 978 14.64 30.04 4.04
N SER A 979 15.63 29.99 3.14
CA SER A 979 16.28 28.78 2.65
C SER A 979 17.79 28.86 2.83
N PHE A 980 18.40 27.73 3.17
CA PHE A 980 19.82 27.57 3.41
C PHE A 980 20.43 26.63 2.37
N ASN A 981 21.25 27.16 1.46
CA ASN A 981 21.89 26.37 0.42
C ASN A 981 23.36 26.09 0.77
N PHE A 982 23.71 24.81 0.83
CA PHE A 982 25.07 24.31 0.90
C PHE A 982 25.52 23.96 -0.51
N THR A 983 26.65 24.48 -0.96
CA THR A 983 27.20 24.20 -2.31
C THR A 983 28.59 23.61 -2.21
N ASN A 984 28.91 22.66 -3.10
CA ASN A 984 30.21 22.02 -3.21
C ASN A 984 30.76 21.47 -1.88
N LEU A 985 29.97 20.67 -1.17
CA LEU A 985 30.40 20.00 0.06
C LEU A 985 31.28 18.79 -0.30
N GLU A 986 32.60 18.98 -0.18
CA GLU A 986 33.59 17.94 -0.46
C GLU A 986 33.52 16.77 0.52
N TYR A 987 34.04 15.60 0.11
CA TYR A 987 34.20 14.44 1.00
C TYR A 987 34.84 14.82 2.34
N ASN A 988 34.20 14.39 3.44
CA ASN A 988 34.67 14.62 4.81
C ASN A 988 34.84 16.09 5.20
N SER A 989 34.24 17.02 4.44
CA SER A 989 34.23 18.45 4.76
C SER A 989 33.00 18.81 5.61
N ILE A 990 33.14 19.88 6.39
CA ILE A 990 32.08 20.43 7.23
C ILE A 990 31.80 21.84 6.76
N GLN A 991 30.54 22.14 6.42
CA GLN A 991 30.06 23.49 6.20
C GLN A 991 29.10 23.89 7.32
N ASN A 992 28.99 25.19 7.59
CA ASN A 992 28.13 25.67 8.66
C ASN A 992 27.33 26.91 8.28
N ILE A 993 26.14 27.02 8.87
CA ILE A 993 25.23 28.15 8.70
C ILE A 993 24.69 28.54 10.08
N ASN A 994 24.55 29.84 10.32
CA ASN A 994 24.04 30.38 11.57
C ASN A 994 22.56 30.78 11.43
N ILE A 995 21.76 30.33 12.38
CA ILE A 995 20.35 30.66 12.54
C ILE A 995 20.23 31.50 13.82
N THR A 996 19.70 32.71 13.71
CA THR A 996 19.46 33.59 14.86
C THR A 996 18.05 33.37 15.39
N LEU A 997 17.93 33.02 16.67
CA LEU A 997 16.66 32.80 17.34
C LEU A 997 16.45 33.77 18.51
N ASN A 998 15.18 34.06 18.80
CA ASN A 998 14.71 34.80 19.95
C ASN A 998 13.84 33.90 20.84
N LYS A 999 14.15 33.84 22.13
CA LYS A 999 13.38 33.04 23.10
C LYS A 999 12.27 33.89 23.73
N THR A 1000 11.00 33.68 23.42
CA THR A 1000 9.90 34.51 23.99
C THR A 1000 9.28 33.95 25.28
N ASP A 1001 9.43 32.65 25.56
CA ASP A 1001 8.92 32.02 26.79
C ASP A 1001 9.81 30.84 27.24
N TRP A 1002 9.44 30.14 28.32
CA TRP A 1002 10.15 28.97 28.81
C TRP A 1002 10.02 27.76 27.87
N LYS A 1003 8.85 27.59 27.23
CA LYS A 1003 8.56 26.48 26.30
C LYS A 1003 9.45 26.45 25.05
N SER A 1004 10.14 27.56 24.75
CA SER A 1004 11.21 27.62 23.73
C SER A 1004 12.50 26.94 24.17
N TYR A 1005 12.41 25.75 24.76
CA TYR A 1005 13.58 25.02 25.24
C TYR A 1005 14.05 23.95 24.25
N TYR A 1006 13.32 23.70 23.17
CA TYR A 1006 13.64 22.59 22.26
C TYR A 1006 13.53 23.06 20.82
N TYR A 1007 14.57 22.73 20.06
CA TYR A 1007 14.61 22.89 18.61
C TYR A 1007 14.80 21.48 18.03
N PRO A 1008 13.90 21.02 17.14
CA PRO A 1008 13.91 19.65 16.64
C PRO A 1008 15.11 19.37 15.73
N PRO A 1009 15.43 18.09 15.47
CA PRO A 1009 16.40 17.73 14.45
C PRO A 1009 15.80 17.93 13.05
N ILE A 1010 16.65 18.24 12.07
CA ILE A 1010 16.28 18.14 10.65
C ILE A 1010 16.33 16.67 10.25
N ASN A 1011 15.22 16.14 9.75
CA ASN A 1011 15.10 14.75 9.28
C ASN A 1011 14.75 14.65 7.78
N PHE A 1012 14.46 15.77 7.16
CA PHE A 1012 13.97 15.86 5.80
C PHE A 1012 14.85 16.83 5.00
N ILE A 1013 15.17 16.45 3.77
CA ILE A 1013 15.81 17.29 2.78
C ILE A 1013 14.69 17.59 1.79
N GLY A 1014 14.37 18.86 1.56
CA GLY A 1014 13.31 19.25 0.61
C GLY A 1014 13.88 19.52 -0.78
N ASP A 1015 14.80 18.67 -1.28
CA ASP A 1015 15.64 18.99 -2.44
C ASP A 1015 15.59 17.91 -3.55
N ILE A 1016 16.04 18.30 -4.73
CA ILE A 1016 16.10 17.60 -6.02
C ILE A 1016 16.79 16.21 -5.99
N LYS A 1017 17.34 15.74 -4.86
CA LYS A 1017 18.23 14.56 -4.75
C LYS A 1017 17.99 13.64 -3.55
N ASP A 1018 16.81 13.66 -2.93
CA ASP A 1018 16.51 12.91 -1.71
C ASP A 1018 16.83 11.41 -1.81
N ARG A 1019 16.64 10.78 -2.99
CA ARG A 1019 16.97 9.35 -3.18
C ARG A 1019 18.45 9.04 -3.04
N THR A 1020 19.34 10.01 -3.32
CA THR A 1020 20.80 9.77 -3.34
C THR A 1020 21.51 10.24 -2.08
N THR A 1021 20.79 10.84 -1.12
CA THR A 1021 21.39 11.42 0.10
C THR A 1021 20.63 10.98 1.35
N GLN A 1022 21.34 10.52 2.37
CA GLN A 1022 20.76 10.05 3.63
C GLN A 1022 21.30 10.86 4.80
N ILE A 1023 20.39 11.29 5.68
CA ILE A 1023 20.76 11.82 7.00
C ILE A 1023 21.02 10.63 7.93
N ILE A 1024 22.28 10.39 8.29
CA ILE A 1024 22.65 9.27 9.17
C ILE A 1024 22.46 9.58 10.66
N SER A 1025 22.50 10.86 11.00
CA SER A 1025 22.25 11.36 12.36
C SER A 1025 21.94 12.85 12.32
N SER A 1026 20.93 13.23 13.09
CA SER A 1026 20.55 14.62 13.33
C SER A 1026 20.07 14.74 14.78
N GLU A 1027 20.79 15.50 15.59
CA GLU A 1027 20.48 15.62 17.02
C GLU A 1027 19.62 16.86 17.28
N PRO A 1028 18.55 16.77 18.08
CA PRO A 1028 17.83 17.95 18.52
C PRO A 1028 18.68 18.80 19.46
N ILE A 1029 18.30 20.07 19.60
CA ILE A 1029 18.83 20.94 20.65
C ILE A 1029 17.85 21.01 21.81
N VAL A 1030 18.40 20.89 23.02
CA VAL A 1030 17.74 21.31 24.26
C VAL A 1030 18.46 22.54 24.83
N ILE A 1031 17.71 23.62 24.98
CA ILE A 1031 18.13 24.91 25.49
C ILE A 1031 17.78 24.97 26.97
N GLY A 1032 18.80 25.16 27.80
CA GLY A 1032 18.73 25.18 29.26
C GLY A 1032 18.32 23.88 29.93
N ASN A 1033 18.17 23.94 31.24
CA ASN A 1033 17.88 22.80 32.11
C ASN A 1033 16.82 23.19 33.15
N ILE A 1034 15.94 22.26 33.49
CA ILE A 1034 14.95 22.39 34.55
C ILE A 1034 15.23 21.33 35.62
N SER A 1035 15.41 21.78 36.87
CA SER A 1035 15.59 20.91 38.02
C SER A 1035 15.12 21.59 39.29
N PHE A 1036 14.41 20.86 40.15
CA PHE A 1036 13.88 21.40 41.41
C PHE A 1036 14.38 20.62 42.61
N THR A 1037 14.70 21.34 43.68
CA THR A 1037 14.94 20.76 45.00
C THR A 1037 13.81 21.16 45.93
N ILE A 1038 13.17 20.18 46.59
CA ILE A 1038 12.09 20.40 47.54
C ILE A 1038 12.56 19.98 48.92
N LYS A 1039 12.46 20.88 49.90
CA LYS A 1039 12.79 20.61 51.30
C LYS A 1039 11.54 20.75 52.15
N LYS A 1040 11.26 19.75 52.99
CA LYS A 1040 10.14 19.71 53.92
C LYS A 1040 10.65 19.81 55.35
N GLU A 1041 10.27 20.87 56.04
CA GLU A 1041 10.60 21.14 57.42
C GLU A 1041 9.34 21.17 58.28
N ILE A 1042 9.45 20.72 59.52
CA ILE A 1042 8.36 20.77 60.50
C ILE A 1042 8.80 21.52 61.74
N SER A 1043 7.86 22.24 62.35
CA SER A 1043 8.14 23.06 63.53
C SER A 1043 8.59 22.24 64.75
N GLN A 1044 8.09 21.00 64.90
CA GLN A 1044 8.37 20.12 66.06
C GLN A 1044 8.26 18.64 65.68
N TYR A 1045 9.15 17.79 66.23
CA TYR A 1045 9.19 16.35 65.96
C TYR A 1045 8.56 15.50 67.08
N ASN A 1046 8.50 16.02 68.31
CA ASN A 1046 7.82 15.41 69.44
C ASN A 1046 6.73 16.37 69.93
N ILE A 1047 5.48 15.94 69.87
CA ILE A 1047 4.33 16.81 70.14
C ILE A 1047 3.26 16.08 70.96
N GLU A 1048 2.35 16.82 71.58
CA GLU A 1048 1.23 16.28 72.32
C GLU A 1048 -0.05 16.22 71.46
N ILE A 1049 -1.00 15.34 71.82
CA ILE A 1049 -2.33 15.35 71.19
C ILE A 1049 -2.97 16.73 71.37
N GLY A 1050 -3.40 17.34 70.27
CA GLY A 1050 -3.96 18.69 70.23
C GLY A 1050 -2.99 19.77 69.76
N ASP A 1051 -1.68 19.50 69.73
CA ASP A 1051 -0.67 20.46 69.28
C ASP A 1051 -0.78 20.75 67.78
N LEU A 1052 -0.38 21.98 67.43
CA LEU A 1052 -0.30 22.46 66.06
C LEU A 1052 1.15 22.30 65.54
N ILE A 1053 1.30 21.64 64.40
CA ILE A 1053 2.56 21.54 63.66
C ILE A 1053 2.44 22.42 62.43
N ASN A 1054 3.39 23.35 62.27
CA ASN A 1054 3.56 24.07 61.02
C ASN A 1054 4.51 23.27 60.13
N VAL A 1055 4.05 22.92 58.93
CA VAL A 1055 4.86 22.26 57.90
C VAL A 1055 5.23 23.31 56.86
N LYS A 1056 6.53 23.42 56.59
CA LYS A 1056 7.12 24.34 55.63
C LYS A 1056 7.76 23.56 54.48
N LEU A 1057 7.37 23.90 53.26
CA LEU A 1057 7.93 23.36 52.02
C LEU A 1057 8.70 24.48 51.31
N THR A 1058 10.01 24.30 51.15
CA THR A 1058 10.87 25.21 50.38
C THR A 1058 11.21 24.56 49.05
N ILE A 1059 10.88 25.22 47.95
CA ILE A 1059 11.11 24.75 46.58
C ILE A 1059 12.12 25.67 45.93
N LYS A 1060 13.22 25.11 45.45
CA LYS A 1060 14.27 25.84 44.74
C LYS A 1060 14.36 25.39 43.30
N ASN A 1061 14.32 26.33 42.35
CA ASN A 1061 14.72 26.03 40.97
C ASN A 1061 16.25 26.04 40.87
N THR A 1062 16.82 24.86 40.68
CA THR A 1062 18.26 24.63 40.48
C THR A 1062 18.65 24.58 38.99
N GLY A 1063 17.68 24.70 38.10
CA GLY A 1063 17.88 24.80 36.66
C GLY A 1063 18.30 26.19 36.20
N THR A 1064 18.24 26.40 34.89
CA THR A 1064 18.69 27.62 34.21
C THR A 1064 17.56 28.38 33.51
N ILE A 1065 16.33 27.85 33.52
CA ILE A 1065 15.14 28.45 32.93
C ILE A 1065 14.01 28.50 33.97
N CYS A 1066 13.18 29.55 33.96
CA CYS A 1066 11.91 29.58 34.72
C CYS A 1066 10.93 28.55 34.15
N VAL A 1067 10.14 27.91 35.01
CA VAL A 1067 9.06 27.01 34.58
C VAL A 1067 7.74 27.52 35.12
N LYS A 1068 6.73 27.62 34.25
CA LYS A 1068 5.41 28.08 34.63
C LYS A 1068 4.46 26.94 35.02
N ASP A 1069 3.39 27.29 35.72
CA ASP A 1069 2.26 26.40 36.05
C ASP A 1069 2.64 25.12 36.81
N LEU A 1070 3.58 25.22 37.75
CA LEU A 1070 4.01 24.08 38.57
C LEU A 1070 2.93 23.74 39.61
N ARG A 1071 2.71 22.45 39.83
CA ARG A 1071 1.77 21.95 40.84
C ARG A 1071 2.49 21.08 41.87
N LEU A 1072 2.60 21.58 43.09
CA LEU A 1072 3.07 20.84 44.26
C LEU A 1072 1.89 20.17 44.95
N ASN A 1073 1.97 18.87 45.22
CA ASN A 1073 0.95 18.10 45.90
C ASN A 1073 1.54 17.42 47.15
N ASP A 1074 0.89 17.66 48.28
CA ASP A 1074 1.21 17.09 49.59
C ASP A 1074 -0.04 16.51 50.31
N GLU A 1075 -1.10 16.20 49.55
CA GLU A 1075 -2.39 15.72 50.07
C GLU A 1075 -2.28 14.41 50.85
N LEU A 1076 -1.35 13.55 50.45
CA LEU A 1076 -1.10 12.26 51.08
C LEU A 1076 -0.01 12.33 52.15
N SER A 1077 0.37 13.54 52.58
CA SER A 1077 1.46 13.71 53.56
C SER A 1077 1.21 12.98 54.87
N PHE A 1078 -0.04 12.84 55.31
CA PHE A 1078 -0.40 12.27 56.61
C PHE A 1078 -1.77 11.60 56.55
N ALA A 1079 -2.00 10.63 57.43
CA ALA A 1079 -3.27 9.95 57.54
C ALA A 1079 -4.29 10.83 58.30
N SER A 1080 -5.50 10.93 57.75
CA SER A 1080 -6.58 11.80 58.27
C SER A 1080 -7.10 11.41 59.66
N ASN A 1081 -6.84 10.17 60.08
CA ASN A 1081 -7.11 9.66 61.43
C ASN A 1081 -6.11 10.19 62.46
N SER A 1082 -4.86 10.43 62.09
CA SER A 1082 -3.80 10.87 62.99
C SER A 1082 -3.66 12.38 63.07
N PHE A 1083 -3.89 13.09 61.97
CA PHE A 1083 -3.81 14.54 61.90
C PHE A 1083 -5.05 15.16 61.23
N SER A 1084 -5.34 16.43 61.54
CA SER A 1084 -6.26 17.27 60.75
C SER A 1084 -5.55 18.51 60.23
N LEU A 1085 -5.77 18.85 58.97
CA LEU A 1085 -5.44 20.16 58.43
C LEU A 1085 -6.24 21.23 59.19
N VAL A 1086 -5.54 22.23 59.72
CA VAL A 1086 -6.12 23.36 60.47
C VAL A 1086 -6.13 24.62 59.62
N ASP A 1087 -5.07 24.85 58.85
CA ASP A 1087 -4.88 26.04 58.03
C ASP A 1087 -3.96 25.76 56.83
N GLY A 1088 -4.17 26.46 55.71
CA GLY A 1088 -3.47 26.26 54.43
C GLY A 1088 -4.12 25.25 53.47
N THR A 1089 -3.48 25.02 52.31
CA THR A 1089 -3.87 23.99 51.32
C THR A 1089 -2.77 22.93 51.21
N LEU A 1090 -3.11 21.73 50.74
CA LEU A 1090 -2.13 20.66 50.49
C LEU A 1090 -1.75 20.56 49.00
N VAL A 1091 -2.39 21.35 48.15
CA VAL A 1091 -2.05 21.51 46.75
C VAL A 1091 -1.74 22.98 46.51
N PHE A 1092 -0.57 23.25 45.94
CA PHE A 1092 -0.11 24.59 45.62
C PHE A 1092 0.13 24.70 44.13
N GLN A 1093 -0.44 25.73 43.52
CA GLN A 1093 -0.15 26.14 42.15
C GLN A 1093 0.86 27.27 42.21
N ILE A 1094 1.92 27.17 41.42
CA ILE A 1094 3.05 28.09 41.40
C ILE A 1094 3.20 28.60 39.97
N ASP A 1095 3.08 29.92 39.81
CA ASP A 1095 3.02 30.55 38.48
C ASP A 1095 4.36 30.51 37.74
N CYS A 1096 5.48 30.79 38.41
CA CYS A 1096 6.84 30.66 37.88
C CYS A 1096 7.85 30.60 39.05
N ILE A 1097 8.95 29.86 38.88
CA ILE A 1097 10.13 29.93 39.76
C ILE A 1097 11.35 30.23 38.89
N ASN A 1098 11.95 31.42 39.05
CA ASN A 1098 13.15 31.79 38.29
C ASN A 1098 14.38 30.97 38.70
N PRO A 1099 15.41 30.87 37.84
CA PRO A 1099 16.66 30.19 38.19
C PRO A 1099 17.26 30.72 39.50
N GLY A 1100 17.50 29.81 40.45
CA GLY A 1100 18.03 30.15 41.77
C GLY A 1100 17.00 30.71 42.77
N GLU A 1101 15.78 31.00 42.34
CA GLU A 1101 14.69 31.48 43.20
C GLU A 1101 14.16 30.36 44.11
N GLU A 1102 13.78 30.74 45.33
CA GLU A 1102 13.21 29.86 46.35
C GLU A 1102 11.81 30.34 46.73
N ILE A 1103 10.82 29.44 46.67
CA ILE A 1103 9.45 29.70 47.10
C ILE A 1103 9.16 28.86 48.34
N GLU A 1104 8.50 29.48 49.31
CA GLU A 1104 8.10 28.83 50.56
C GLU A 1104 6.58 28.73 50.64
N VAL A 1105 6.08 27.53 50.92
CA VAL A 1105 4.67 27.22 51.11
C VAL A 1105 4.47 26.49 52.43
N ASN A 1106 3.49 26.95 53.21
CA ASN A 1106 3.29 26.48 54.59
C ASN A 1106 1.84 26.01 54.80
N TYR A 1107 1.66 24.99 55.64
CA TYR A 1107 0.34 24.56 56.13
C TYR A 1107 0.43 24.06 57.57
N THR A 1108 -0.67 24.15 58.31
CA THR A 1108 -0.72 23.77 59.72
C THR A 1108 -1.59 22.55 59.93
N ILE A 1109 -1.07 21.55 60.63
CA ILE A 1109 -1.79 20.32 61.00
C ILE A 1109 -1.91 20.18 62.51
N ARG A 1110 -2.96 19.52 62.99
CA ARG A 1110 -3.19 19.22 64.41
C ARG A 1110 -3.17 17.73 64.66
N ALA A 1111 -2.44 17.29 65.68
CA ALA A 1111 -2.41 15.90 66.08
C ALA A 1111 -3.68 15.48 66.83
N LYS A 1112 -4.24 14.31 66.46
CA LYS A 1112 -5.48 13.77 67.04
C LYS A 1112 -5.26 12.55 67.93
N VAL A 1113 -4.26 11.73 67.62
CA VAL A 1113 -4.07 10.41 68.25
C VAL A 1113 -2.59 10.21 68.58
N GLN A 1114 -2.32 9.48 69.65
CA GLN A 1114 -0.97 9.03 69.97
C GLN A 1114 -0.48 8.06 68.89
N THR A 1115 0.54 8.45 68.14
CA THR A 1115 1.11 7.65 67.05
C THR A 1115 2.55 8.07 66.78
N ILE A 1116 3.32 7.18 66.12
CA ILE A 1116 4.56 7.53 65.45
C ILE A 1116 4.26 7.45 63.97
N GLU A 1117 4.26 8.58 63.28
CA GLU A 1117 3.86 8.66 61.89
C GLU A 1117 4.91 9.38 61.05
N SER A 1118 5.18 8.83 59.87
CA SER A 1118 6.06 9.47 58.90
C SER A 1118 5.24 10.36 57.98
N LEU A 1119 5.53 11.66 57.99
CA LEU A 1119 5.04 12.55 56.96
C LEU A 1119 5.69 12.17 55.63
N ILE A 1120 4.86 11.71 54.69
CA ILE A 1120 5.30 11.31 53.36
C ILE A 1120 5.80 12.56 52.60
N SER A 1121 6.70 12.34 51.65
CA SER A 1121 7.28 13.37 50.80
C SER A 1121 6.20 14.09 49.98
N ALA A 1122 6.31 15.42 49.91
CA ALA A 1122 5.59 16.20 48.92
C ALA A 1122 6.11 15.85 47.53
N ARG A 1123 5.22 15.86 46.53
CA ARG A 1123 5.54 15.54 45.13
C ARG A 1123 5.26 16.73 44.23
N MET A 1124 6.14 16.99 43.28
CA MET A 1124 5.91 17.97 42.21
C MET A 1124 6.17 17.31 40.87
N ASN A 1125 5.15 17.29 40.02
CA ASN A 1125 5.26 16.79 38.66
C ASN A 1125 5.45 17.97 37.72
N TYR A 1126 6.42 17.86 36.80
CA TYR A 1126 6.65 18.86 35.76
C TYR A 1126 7.04 18.16 34.46
N TYR A 1127 6.75 18.79 33.33
CA TYR A 1127 7.10 18.29 32.00
C TYR A 1127 8.28 19.08 31.46
N PHE A 1128 9.35 18.39 31.09
CA PHE A 1128 10.51 18.95 30.38
C PHE A 1128 11.17 17.82 29.60
N LEU A 1129 10.98 17.81 28.28
CA LEU A 1129 11.19 16.65 27.41
C LEU A 1129 10.23 15.51 27.77
N ASN A 1130 10.45 14.89 28.93
CA ASN A 1130 9.62 13.87 29.54
C ASN A 1130 9.08 14.34 30.90
N LYS A 1131 8.10 13.62 31.43
CA LYS A 1131 7.54 13.86 32.76
C LYS A 1131 8.59 13.54 33.83
N ARG A 1132 8.88 14.54 34.68
CA ARG A 1132 9.77 14.39 35.83
C ARG A 1132 9.03 14.60 37.14
N ILE A 1133 9.54 13.98 38.19
CA ILE A 1133 8.98 14.07 39.53
C ILE A 1133 10.08 14.51 40.49
N ALA A 1134 9.83 15.58 41.22
CA ALA A 1134 10.66 16.01 42.35
C ALA A 1134 9.96 15.65 43.66
N PHE A 1135 10.73 15.15 44.62
CA PHE A 1135 10.25 14.75 45.95
C PHE A 1135 10.92 15.57 47.03
N SER A 1136 10.19 15.83 48.12
CA SER A 1136 10.78 16.30 49.37
C SER A 1136 11.36 15.17 50.22
N ASN A 1137 12.08 15.52 51.29
CA ASN A 1137 12.39 14.58 52.36
C ASN A 1137 11.12 14.16 53.14
N GLN A 1138 11.20 13.01 53.81
CA GLN A 1138 10.21 12.51 54.78
C GLN A 1138 10.60 12.93 56.20
N ASN A 1139 9.62 13.15 57.07
CA ASN A 1139 9.84 13.53 58.47
C ASN A 1139 9.05 12.64 59.42
N ILE A 1140 9.67 12.07 60.44
CA ILE A 1140 9.00 11.22 61.43
C ILE A 1140 8.55 12.07 62.62
N ILE A 1141 7.27 11.99 62.96
CA ILE A 1141 6.66 12.71 64.08
C ILE A 1141 6.19 11.72 65.13
N LYS A 1142 6.52 12.00 66.40
CA LYS A 1142 6.05 11.26 67.55
C LYS A 1142 5.03 12.08 68.32
N VAL A 1143 3.78 11.62 68.32
CA VAL A 1143 2.68 12.20 69.09
C VAL A 1143 2.54 11.45 70.42
N ILE A 1144 2.59 12.17 71.55
CA ILE A 1144 2.43 11.63 72.90
C ILE A 1144 1.17 12.17 73.57
N ILE A 1145 0.65 11.47 74.57
CA ILE A 1145 -0.49 11.95 75.38
C ILE A 1145 0.04 13.00 76.38
N PRO A 1146 -0.65 14.16 76.56
CA PRO A 1146 -0.23 15.19 77.50
C PRO A 1146 0.03 14.64 78.92
N PRO A 1147 1.08 15.10 79.62
CA PRO A 1147 1.41 14.65 80.97
C PRO A 1147 0.28 14.92 81.98
N THR A 1148 -0.52 15.97 81.76
CA THR A 1148 -1.70 16.30 82.55
C THR A 1148 -2.81 15.26 82.40
N THR A 1149 -3.04 14.76 81.18
CA THR A 1149 -4.00 13.68 80.90
C THR A 1149 -3.50 12.33 81.41
N GLN A 1150 -2.20 12.05 81.31
CA GLN A 1150 -1.58 10.88 81.93
C GLN A 1150 -1.70 10.92 83.46
N GLN A 1151 -1.49 12.09 84.08
CA GLN A 1151 -1.72 12.29 85.51
C GLN A 1151 -3.20 12.13 85.86
N LEU A 1152 -4.15 12.55 85.03
CA LEU A 1152 -5.59 12.31 85.23
C LEU A 1152 -5.94 10.82 85.13
N PHE A 1153 -5.35 10.07 84.18
CA PHE A 1153 -5.50 8.61 84.10
C PHE A 1153 -4.98 7.87 85.32
N ILE A 1154 -4.04 8.45 86.07
CA ILE A 1154 -3.54 7.88 87.33
C ILE A 1154 -4.35 8.41 88.53
N THR A 1155 -4.60 9.71 88.59
CA THR A 1155 -5.24 10.38 89.74
C THR A 1155 -6.75 10.14 89.81
N ILE A 1156 -7.48 9.98 88.70
CA ILE A 1156 -8.91 9.66 88.73
C ILE A 1156 -9.15 8.26 89.33
N PRO A 1157 -8.50 7.17 88.88
CA PRO A 1157 -8.64 5.87 89.55
C PRO A 1157 -8.14 5.88 90.99
N LEU A 1158 -7.05 6.60 91.27
CA LEU A 1158 -6.49 6.69 92.63
C LEU A 1158 -7.42 7.44 93.58
N THR A 1159 -8.03 8.55 93.13
CA THR A 1159 -9.01 9.31 93.93
C THR A 1159 -10.32 8.54 94.09
N LEU A 1160 -10.78 7.80 93.07
CA LEU A 1160 -11.92 6.88 93.20
C LEU A 1160 -11.64 5.78 94.23
N ALA A 1161 -10.45 5.17 94.19
CA ALA A 1161 -10.01 4.15 95.14
C ALA A 1161 -9.91 4.70 96.57
N ILE A 1162 -9.36 5.92 96.74
CA ILE A 1162 -9.29 6.62 98.02
C ILE A 1162 -10.69 7.00 98.53
N PHE A 1163 -11.60 7.46 97.67
CA PHE A 1163 -12.97 7.81 98.03
C PHE A 1163 -13.79 6.58 98.46
N ILE A 1164 -13.65 5.47 97.73
CA ILE A 1164 -14.20 4.16 98.11
C ILE A 1164 -13.62 3.71 99.46
N GLY A 1165 -12.31 3.90 99.67
CA GLY A 1165 -11.63 3.62 100.94
C GLY A 1165 -12.12 4.48 102.11
N ILE A 1166 -12.40 5.77 101.88
CA ILE A 1166 -12.92 6.70 102.89
C ILE A 1166 -14.38 6.37 103.23
N ILE A 1167 -15.22 6.03 102.24
CA ILE A 1167 -16.60 5.55 102.46
C ILE A 1167 -16.58 4.26 103.30
N PHE A 1168 -15.66 3.34 102.99
CA PHE A 1168 -15.49 2.10 103.74
C PHE A 1168 -15.07 2.35 105.19
N LEU A 1169 -14.09 3.23 105.42
CA LEU A 1169 -13.62 3.62 106.77
C LEU A 1169 -14.69 4.40 107.57
N TRP A 1170 -15.48 5.26 106.92
CA TRP A 1170 -16.58 5.98 107.56
C TRP A 1170 -17.71 5.04 108.00
N ARG A 1171 -18.03 4.03 107.17
CA ARG A 1171 -19.01 2.98 107.49
C ARG A 1171 -18.55 2.12 108.68
N LEU A 1172 -17.25 1.80 108.75
CA LEU A 1172 -16.62 1.09 109.87
C LEU A 1172 -16.68 1.88 111.19
N ARG A 1173 -16.47 3.20 111.17
CA ARG A 1173 -16.57 4.08 112.35
C ARG A 1173 -18.01 4.19 112.86
N LYS A 1174 -18.98 4.33 111.97
CA LYS A 1174 -20.42 4.40 112.34
C LYS A 1174 -20.94 3.09 112.93
N TYR A 1175 -20.40 1.95 112.48
CA TYR A 1175 -20.74 0.62 113.03
C TYR A 1175 -20.15 0.40 114.45
N LYS A 1176 -18.89 0.82 114.70
CA LYS A 1176 -18.28 0.74 116.04
C LYS A 1176 -18.98 1.59 117.10
N ASN A 1177 -19.45 2.78 116.74
CA ASN A 1177 -20.17 3.65 117.69
C ASN A 1177 -21.58 3.13 118.03
N LYS A 1178 -22.29 2.49 117.09
CA LYS A 1178 -23.59 1.83 117.37
C LYS A 1178 -23.44 0.58 118.25
N LYS A 1179 -22.34 -0.17 118.12
CA LYS A 1179 -22.08 -1.38 118.92
C LYS A 1179 -21.80 -1.06 120.40
N LEU A 1180 -21.07 0.01 120.68
CA LEU A 1180 -20.74 0.46 122.03
C LEU A 1180 -21.94 1.05 122.81
N GLU A 1181 -22.97 1.56 122.13
CA GLU A 1181 -24.23 2.01 122.76
C GLU A 1181 -25.19 0.86 123.08
N ILE A 1182 -25.20 -0.21 122.27
CA ILE A 1182 -26.00 -1.42 122.54
C ILE A 1182 -25.40 -2.21 123.71
N GLU A 1183 -24.07 -2.36 123.76
CA GLU A 1183 -23.34 -3.06 124.84
C GLU A 1183 -23.48 -2.37 126.22
N ARG A 1184 -23.76 -1.06 126.27
CA ARG A 1184 -24.02 -0.33 127.53
C ARG A 1184 -25.47 -0.46 128.04
N ASN A 1185 -26.43 -0.74 127.16
CA ASN A 1185 -27.84 -0.91 127.54
C ASN A 1185 -28.19 -2.36 127.90
N GLU A 1186 -27.50 -3.37 127.35
CA GLU A 1186 -27.72 -4.78 127.72
C GLU A 1186 -27.21 -5.13 129.13
N ILE A 1187 -26.12 -4.50 129.59
CA ILE A 1187 -25.57 -4.73 130.95
C ILE A 1187 -26.47 -4.16 132.05
N LYS A 1188 -27.29 -3.15 131.76
CA LYS A 1188 -28.20 -2.53 132.73
C LYS A 1188 -29.56 -3.24 132.89
N ILE A 1189 -29.94 -4.08 131.92
CA ILE A 1189 -31.24 -4.77 131.92
C ILE A 1189 -31.12 -6.20 132.51
N LEU A 1190 -29.93 -6.81 132.47
CA LEU A 1190 -29.75 -8.23 132.79
C LEU A 1190 -29.07 -8.54 134.15
N ASN A 1191 -28.70 -7.54 134.96
CA ASN A 1191 -28.31 -7.65 136.39
C ASN A 1191 -27.54 -8.95 136.80
N LEU A 1192 -26.40 -9.25 136.15
CA LEU A 1192 -25.55 -10.41 136.45
C LEU A 1192 -24.05 -10.06 136.41
N GLU A 1193 -23.29 -10.60 137.38
CA GLU A 1193 -21.99 -10.05 137.85
C GLU A 1193 -20.71 -10.51 137.10
N SER A 1194 -20.75 -11.41 136.11
CA SER A 1194 -19.53 -11.69 135.31
C SER A 1194 -19.76 -12.43 133.99
N ARG A 1195 -18.72 -12.38 133.15
CA ARG A 1195 -18.67 -12.68 131.70
C ARG A 1195 -18.49 -14.16 131.35
N ASP A 1196 -18.20 -15.02 132.32
CA ASP A 1196 -17.86 -16.44 132.08
C ASP A 1196 -19.09 -17.32 131.77
N SER A 1197 -20.30 -16.83 132.01
CA SER A 1197 -21.56 -17.52 131.72
C SER A 1197 -22.05 -17.40 130.27
N ILE A 1198 -21.47 -16.50 129.47
CA ILE A 1198 -21.82 -16.29 128.05
C ILE A 1198 -21.06 -17.26 127.13
N LEU A 1199 -19.83 -17.64 127.50
CA LEU A 1199 -18.98 -18.53 126.69
C LEU A 1199 -19.47 -19.98 126.65
N ASN A 1200 -20.21 -20.45 127.67
CA ASN A 1200 -20.76 -21.81 127.72
C ASN A 1200 -22.07 -22.00 126.94
N PHE A 1201 -22.73 -20.90 126.54
CA PHE A 1201 -23.96 -20.94 125.75
C PHE A 1201 -23.66 -20.80 124.24
N GLU A 1202 -22.62 -20.07 123.85
CA GLU A 1202 -22.20 -19.91 122.44
C GLU A 1202 -21.46 -21.12 121.86
N THR A 1203 -20.67 -21.88 122.64
CA THR A 1203 -19.99 -23.10 122.15
C THR A 1203 -20.96 -24.23 121.84
N ASN A 1204 -22.01 -24.42 122.64
CA ASN A 1204 -23.01 -25.47 122.43
C ASN A 1204 -23.86 -25.25 121.16
N ILE A 1205 -24.14 -24.00 120.78
CA ILE A 1205 -24.91 -23.69 119.55
C ILE A 1205 -24.02 -23.81 118.30
N LYS A 1206 -22.72 -23.48 118.41
CA LYS A 1206 -21.77 -23.57 117.29
C LYS A 1206 -21.40 -25.02 116.90
N GLU A 1207 -21.36 -25.95 117.86
CA GLU A 1207 -21.12 -27.37 117.55
C GLU A 1207 -22.33 -28.07 116.92
N GLU A 1208 -23.56 -27.69 117.30
CA GLU A 1208 -24.81 -28.18 116.69
C GLU A 1208 -24.94 -27.72 115.21
N PHE A 1209 -24.63 -26.46 114.90
CA PHE A 1209 -24.67 -25.97 113.52
C PHE A 1209 -23.59 -26.57 112.61
N LYS A 1210 -22.43 -26.96 113.18
CA LYS A 1210 -21.35 -27.60 112.41
C LYS A 1210 -21.72 -29.03 111.97
N LYS A 1211 -22.54 -29.75 112.75
CA LYS A 1211 -23.06 -31.08 112.41
C LYS A 1211 -24.14 -31.09 111.31
N ILE A 1212 -24.79 -29.96 111.04
CA ILE A 1212 -25.82 -29.84 110.00
C ILE A 1212 -25.21 -29.52 108.62
N VAL A 1213 -24.09 -28.81 108.57
CA VAL A 1213 -23.44 -28.40 107.31
C VAL A 1213 -22.52 -29.50 106.73
N GLU A 1214 -21.98 -30.41 107.55
CA GLU A 1214 -21.21 -31.58 107.08
C GLU A 1214 -22.07 -32.73 106.50
N LYS A 1215 -23.40 -32.59 106.47
CA LYS A 1215 -24.35 -33.60 105.95
C LYS A 1215 -24.91 -33.32 104.55
N GLN A 1216 -24.43 -32.29 103.86
CA GLN A 1216 -24.82 -31.94 102.47
C GLN A 1216 -23.62 -31.78 101.53
N LYS A 1217 -22.51 -32.48 101.81
CA LYS A 1217 -21.44 -32.74 100.84
C LYS A 1217 -21.63 -34.12 100.21
#